data_AF-A0A2I6QIH4-F1
#
_entry.id   AF-A0A2I6QIH4-F1
#
_cell.length_a   1.000
_cell.length_b   1.000
_cell.length_c   1.000
_cell.angle_alpha   90.00
_cell.angle_beta   90.00
_cell.angle_gamma   90.00
#
_symmetry.space_group_name_H-M   'P 1'
#
loop_
_entity.id
_entity.type
_entity.pdbx_description
1 polymer ?
#
loop_
_entity_poly.entity_id
_entity_poly.type
_entity_poly.pdbx_seq_one_letter_code
_entity_poly.pdbx_strand_id
1 'polypeptide(L)'
;MRTACRAPRILAFFFVFFVCFGAVEAATNKKPVLLSQAASTRAIALESVTFRAEPFSPTQSPAFSTDTRTRICIFATDLELLSGEGSNAFSSDVQDSTGKLYPLRVEYVGQVPNFPGITMIVVRLADDLGDVGDVLLRVNLHGMSSNRVRVAIGHAGGGPADDAGSVPTPAPDTPPGADPPLTPDPYTGPASDADTVRFLEQASWGPTTAEIARVKAMGFKAYLDEQFGLAPTNPGKGSNYPDLVFPLDDSSQQCPTTNPADPNYNQSVCLRDNFTMYPIHRNFFSNALYGNDQLRQRVAFALHQILVVSGSSEVNRPSWMTPYLQALDRNAFGSYRTLLNEITLTPAMGEFLDMRLSTRTSPNENFAREVLQLFSIGTDVLNPDGTPQRDAQGNPIATYTQADVNEFTRVFTGWNFNVAIGAGITNFRDPMVPRGGQNHDAGAKTLLNGFTIAACSSPNGTANIACAQSDMTAVMNHLANHPNVGPFLGKQLIQHLVTSNPSPAYVERVARVFNNDCNGLYPAGCTNTRGNLKFVVQAILLDPEARGDVKTDPNYGKLREPAQYVNGFLRAFNVKSFDKTTTSDGVLGNRSTTDFTGTLDQPIFQPPTVFSYYQPGYEVPGTKLLGPAFGILSTTTTLRRANDINTLVYTGVSTNSTPTAGSPDRPRGTSIDISNLEALAGNPVDVVNALDALLFHGTMHPQMRASIITAMNAINDANVTTRNQKRARTAVYLAATSSQYDIQR
;
A
#
# COMPACT_ATOMS: atom_id res chain seq x y z
N MET A 1 62.89 -31.76 47.94
CA MET A 1 62.46 -33.03 48.57
C MET A 1 60.95 -33.03 48.66
N ARG A 2 60.30 -34.03 48.05
CA ARG A 2 59.01 -34.70 48.37
C ARG A 2 57.86 -33.83 48.93
N THR A 3 56.61 -33.86 48.48
CA THR A 3 55.84 -34.71 47.56
C THR A 3 54.47 -34.03 47.42
N ALA A 4 53.93 -33.99 46.21
CA ALA A 4 52.58 -33.53 45.91
C ALA A 4 51.53 -34.60 46.31
N CYS A 5 50.34 -34.16 46.73
CA CYS A 5 49.14 -34.99 46.78
C CYS A 5 47.97 -34.26 46.10
N ARG A 6 47.27 -34.99 45.22
CA ARG A 6 46.25 -34.53 44.26
C ARG A 6 44.89 -34.30 44.91
N ALA A 7 44.10 -33.40 44.30
CA ALA A 7 42.63 -33.49 44.23
C ALA A 7 42.19 -33.15 42.78
N PRO A 8 41.19 -33.84 42.19
CA PRO A 8 40.88 -33.71 40.76
C PRO A 8 39.97 -32.50 40.53
N ARG A 9 40.31 -31.66 39.53
CA ARG A 9 39.42 -30.66 38.95
C ARG A 9 38.92 -31.15 37.60
N ILE A 10 37.61 -31.18 37.45
CA ILE A 10 36.86 -31.37 36.22
C ILE A 10 37.26 -30.24 35.26
N LEU A 11 37.86 -30.58 34.13
CA LEU A 11 38.13 -29.65 33.04
C LEU A 11 36.83 -29.45 32.24
N ALA A 12 36.16 -28.32 32.42
CA ALA A 12 35.25 -27.78 31.42
C ALA A 12 36.07 -26.90 30.47
N PHE A 13 36.28 -27.36 29.24
CA PHE A 13 36.88 -26.56 28.17
C PHE A 13 35.90 -25.44 27.78
N PHE A 14 36.17 -24.21 28.24
CA PHE A 14 35.58 -23.02 27.63
C PHE A 14 36.39 -22.68 26.38
N PHE A 15 35.87 -23.05 25.20
CA PHE A 15 36.28 -22.45 23.94
C PHE A 15 35.77 -21.01 23.92
N VAL A 16 36.66 -20.05 24.18
CA VAL A 16 36.41 -18.64 23.90
C VAL A 16 36.55 -18.47 22.38
N PHE A 17 35.43 -18.57 21.66
CA PHE A 17 35.35 -18.05 20.30
C PHE A 17 35.40 -16.52 20.38
N PHE A 18 36.55 -15.94 20.06
CA PHE A 18 36.62 -14.54 19.64
C PHE A 18 35.94 -14.44 18.27
N VAL A 19 34.63 -14.24 18.26
CA VAL A 19 33.94 -13.76 17.06
C VAL A 19 34.22 -12.27 16.99
N CYS A 20 35.18 -11.88 16.15
CA CYS A 20 35.27 -10.51 15.67
C CYS A 20 33.98 -10.19 14.92
N PHE A 21 33.01 -9.59 15.60
CA PHE A 21 31.96 -8.82 14.93
C PHE A 21 32.64 -7.58 14.36
N GLY A 22 33.12 -7.68 13.13
CA GLY A 22 33.24 -6.48 12.30
C GLY A 22 31.84 -5.93 12.16
N ALA A 23 31.57 -4.75 12.69
CA ALA A 23 30.39 -4.00 12.32
C ALA A 23 30.48 -3.79 10.80
N VAL A 24 29.64 -4.50 10.04
CA VAL A 24 29.38 -4.12 8.66
C VAL A 24 28.55 -2.86 8.81
N GLU A 25 29.18 -1.69 8.73
CA GLU A 25 28.45 -0.46 8.51
C GLU A 25 27.70 -0.64 7.19
N ALA A 26 26.37 -0.65 7.26
CA ALA A 26 25.55 -0.53 6.06
C ALA A 26 25.96 0.78 5.37
N ALA A 27 26.18 0.73 4.05
CA ALA A 27 26.46 1.93 3.28
C ALA A 27 25.31 2.92 3.49
N THR A 28 25.58 4.02 4.18
CA THR A 28 24.63 5.11 4.34
C THR A 28 24.53 5.82 3.01
N ASN A 29 23.44 5.58 2.29
CA ASN A 29 23.13 6.22 1.02
C ASN A 29 23.27 7.74 1.16
N LYS A 30 24.12 8.37 0.36
CA LYS A 30 24.42 9.79 0.49
C LYS A 30 23.30 10.65 -0.08
N LYS A 31 23.04 11.80 0.56
CA LYS A 31 22.08 12.77 0.04
C LYS A 31 22.65 13.45 -1.21
N PRO A 32 21.89 13.54 -2.32
CA PRO A 32 22.29 14.32 -3.47
C PRO A 32 22.66 15.76 -3.08
N VAL A 33 23.73 16.30 -3.65
CA VAL A 33 24.10 17.71 -3.42
C VAL A 33 24.08 18.47 -4.74
N LEU A 34 23.14 19.40 -4.88
CA LEU A 34 23.11 20.35 -6.00
C LEU A 34 24.18 21.42 -5.79
N LEU A 35 24.94 21.69 -6.85
CA LEU A 35 26.06 22.63 -6.82
C LEU A 35 25.59 24.08 -7.02
N SER A 36 26.13 24.98 -6.19
CA SER A 36 25.83 26.40 -6.19
C SER A 36 27.08 27.25 -6.41
N GLN A 37 26.92 28.56 -6.57
CA GLN A 37 28.02 29.51 -6.63
C GLN A 37 28.74 29.60 -5.26
N ALA A 38 30.04 29.89 -5.24
CA ALA A 38 30.81 29.88 -3.98
C ALA A 38 30.32 30.87 -2.90
N ALA A 39 29.68 31.97 -3.30
CA ALA A 39 29.19 33.01 -2.39
C ALA A 39 27.66 33.02 -2.22
N SER A 40 26.93 32.07 -2.81
CA SER A 40 25.46 32.06 -2.82
C SER A 40 24.88 30.66 -3.01
N THR A 41 23.67 30.42 -2.52
CA THR A 41 22.83 29.23 -2.80
C THR A 41 22.33 29.17 -4.24
N ARG A 42 22.61 30.19 -5.06
CA ARG A 42 22.29 30.25 -6.49
C ARG A 42 22.99 29.16 -7.27
N ALA A 43 22.22 28.37 -8.01
CA ALA A 43 22.71 27.18 -8.69
C ALA A 43 23.78 27.51 -9.73
N ILE A 44 24.71 26.58 -9.94
CA ILE A 44 25.42 26.52 -11.21
C ILE A 44 24.45 25.88 -12.20
N ALA A 45 23.79 26.71 -13.02
CA ALA A 45 22.78 26.26 -13.97
C ALA A 45 22.95 26.95 -15.32
N LEU A 46 22.66 26.22 -16.40
CA LEU A 46 22.74 26.70 -17.78
C LEU A 46 21.52 26.22 -18.57
N GLU A 47 21.11 26.96 -19.59
CA GLU A 47 20.15 26.44 -20.56
C GLU A 47 20.83 25.34 -21.39
N SER A 48 20.15 24.22 -21.56
CA SER A 48 20.72 22.96 -22.04
C SER A 48 21.32 22.98 -23.45
N VAL A 49 20.88 23.90 -24.31
CA VAL A 49 21.33 23.98 -25.71
C VAL A 49 22.25 25.18 -25.93
N THR A 50 21.86 26.34 -25.43
CA THR A 50 22.53 27.62 -25.63
C THR A 50 23.63 27.90 -24.61
N PHE A 51 23.68 27.11 -23.53
CA PHE A 51 24.61 27.27 -22.41
C PHE A 51 24.61 28.69 -21.81
N ARG A 52 23.49 29.39 -21.91
CA ARG A 52 23.31 30.70 -21.28
C ARG A 52 22.96 30.51 -19.82
N ALA A 53 23.50 31.37 -18.96
CA ALA A 53 23.08 31.47 -17.58
C ALA A 53 21.70 32.14 -17.46
N GLU A 54 21.11 32.03 -16.29
CA GLU A 54 19.84 32.64 -15.92
C GLU A 54 19.81 34.19 -16.04
N PRO A 55 18.63 34.84 -16.08
CA PRO A 55 17.28 34.26 -15.93
C PRO A 55 16.85 33.41 -17.13
N PHE A 56 16.24 32.25 -16.84
CA PHE A 56 15.76 31.33 -17.86
C PHE A 56 14.34 31.71 -18.29
N SER A 57 14.15 32.00 -19.58
CA SER A 57 12.79 32.17 -20.10
C SER A 57 11.98 30.87 -19.91
N PRO A 58 10.69 30.91 -19.52
CA PRO A 58 9.88 29.69 -19.37
C PRO A 58 9.75 28.87 -20.66
N THR A 59 9.76 29.57 -21.79
CA THR A 59 9.75 29.00 -23.13
C THR A 59 10.94 29.52 -23.94
N GLN A 60 11.30 28.79 -24.99
CA GLN A 60 12.41 29.10 -25.87
C GLN A 60 11.97 29.22 -27.33
N SER A 61 12.61 30.15 -28.05
CA SER A 61 12.46 30.34 -29.50
C SER A 61 13.84 30.57 -30.12
N PRO A 62 14.26 29.78 -31.14
CA PRO A 62 13.50 28.69 -31.77
C PRO A 62 13.32 27.47 -30.86
N ALA A 63 12.36 26.60 -31.18
CA ALA A 63 12.16 25.34 -30.47
C ALA A 63 13.27 24.35 -30.82
N PHE A 64 13.90 23.75 -29.81
CA PHE A 64 14.93 22.71 -29.99
C PHE A 64 14.39 21.29 -29.77
N SER A 65 13.11 21.13 -29.47
CA SER A 65 12.44 19.84 -29.28
C SER A 65 11.03 19.87 -29.89
N THR A 66 10.25 18.81 -29.65
CA THR A 66 8.83 18.75 -30.01
C THR A 66 7.96 19.74 -29.22
N ASP A 67 8.51 20.35 -28.16
CA ASP A 67 7.89 21.43 -27.40
C ASP A 67 8.78 22.69 -27.31
N THR A 68 8.20 23.78 -26.81
CA THR A 68 8.86 25.08 -26.62
C THR A 68 9.33 25.32 -25.19
N ARG A 69 9.25 24.33 -24.29
CA ARG A 69 9.66 24.51 -22.89
C ARG A 69 11.17 24.52 -22.77
N THR A 70 11.67 25.42 -21.93
CA THR A 70 13.11 25.53 -21.66
C THR A 70 13.58 24.34 -20.83
N ARG A 71 14.80 23.89 -21.13
CA ARG A 71 15.50 22.82 -20.42
C ARG A 71 16.73 23.42 -19.76
N ILE A 72 16.90 23.18 -18.47
CA ILE A 72 18.04 23.70 -17.72
C ILE A 72 18.92 22.52 -17.27
N CYS A 73 20.22 22.67 -17.46
CA CYS A 73 21.25 21.81 -16.90
C CYS A 73 21.58 22.32 -15.50
N ILE A 74 21.51 21.43 -14.52
CA ILE A 74 22.02 21.63 -13.17
C ILE A 74 23.07 20.56 -12.87
N PHE A 75 23.95 20.83 -11.91
CA PHE A 75 25.06 19.93 -11.58
C PHE A 75 24.94 19.44 -10.15
N ALA A 76 25.29 18.18 -9.93
CA ALA A 76 25.18 17.54 -8.63
C ALA A 76 26.32 16.56 -8.34
N THR A 77 26.56 16.31 -7.06
CA THR A 77 27.46 15.26 -6.56
C THR A 77 26.69 14.29 -5.65
N ASP A 78 27.34 13.18 -5.28
CA ASP A 78 26.80 12.17 -4.37
C ASP A 78 25.50 11.53 -4.91
N LEU A 79 25.54 11.11 -6.18
CA LEU A 79 24.45 10.44 -6.89
C LEU A 79 24.76 8.95 -7.05
N GLU A 80 24.65 8.20 -5.96
CA GLU A 80 24.83 6.76 -5.98
C GLU A 80 23.60 6.07 -6.59
N LEU A 81 23.72 5.62 -7.83
CA LEU A 81 22.66 4.92 -8.56
C LEU A 81 22.72 3.41 -8.31
N LEU A 82 21.55 2.77 -8.25
CA LEU A 82 21.46 1.32 -8.32
C LEU A 82 21.73 0.84 -9.76
N SER A 83 22.09 -0.44 -9.88
CA SER A 83 22.27 -1.07 -11.18
C SER A 83 21.01 -0.95 -12.06
N GLY A 84 21.19 -0.37 -13.25
CA GLY A 84 20.14 -0.17 -14.25
C GLY A 84 19.37 1.14 -14.15
N GLU A 85 19.69 2.02 -13.20
CA GLU A 85 19.01 3.31 -13.06
C GLU A 85 19.58 4.42 -13.96
N GLY A 86 18.72 5.38 -14.30
CA GLY A 86 19.05 6.58 -15.07
C GLY A 86 18.18 7.77 -14.66
N SER A 87 17.74 8.58 -15.61
CA SER A 87 16.92 9.77 -15.33
C SER A 87 15.59 9.47 -14.64
N ASN A 88 15.02 8.28 -14.83
CA ASN A 88 13.77 7.83 -14.20
C ASN A 88 13.87 7.61 -12.68
N ALA A 89 15.09 7.51 -12.13
CA ALA A 89 15.36 7.41 -10.70
C ALA A 89 15.22 8.75 -9.96
N PHE A 90 15.11 9.84 -10.71
CA PHE A 90 15.03 11.19 -10.16
C PHE A 90 13.62 11.76 -10.28
N SER A 91 13.20 12.47 -9.24
CA SER A 91 12.16 13.48 -9.35
C SER A 91 12.76 14.86 -9.09
N SER A 92 12.10 15.92 -9.56
CA SER A 92 12.53 17.29 -9.35
C SER A 92 11.33 18.22 -9.26
N ASP A 93 11.47 19.30 -8.51
CA ASP A 93 10.47 20.35 -8.40
C ASP A 93 11.12 21.69 -8.05
N VAL A 94 10.39 22.77 -8.32
CA VAL A 94 10.74 24.14 -7.91
C VAL A 94 9.63 24.77 -7.07
N GLN A 95 10.01 25.58 -6.08
CA GLN A 95 9.10 26.35 -5.25
C GLN A 95 9.17 27.85 -5.56
N ASP A 96 8.03 28.50 -5.78
CA ASP A 96 7.93 29.97 -5.92
C ASP A 96 7.70 30.68 -4.57
N SER A 97 7.59 32.02 -4.59
CA SER A 97 7.41 32.83 -3.38
C SER A 97 6.05 32.68 -2.71
N THR A 98 5.04 32.13 -3.41
CA THR A 98 3.74 31.78 -2.84
C THR A 98 3.77 30.43 -2.13
N GLY A 99 4.88 29.70 -2.26
CA GLY A 99 5.03 28.33 -1.77
C GLY A 99 4.52 27.27 -2.73
N LYS A 100 4.03 27.64 -3.93
CA LYS A 100 3.56 26.68 -4.93
C LYS A 100 4.74 25.88 -5.48
N LEU A 101 4.56 24.56 -5.53
CA LEU A 101 5.53 23.62 -6.09
C LEU A 101 5.15 23.27 -7.54
N TYR A 102 6.14 23.28 -8.42
CA TYR A 102 6.00 22.89 -9.82
C TYR A 102 6.88 21.66 -10.08
N PRO A 103 6.30 20.49 -10.37
CA PRO A 103 7.08 19.30 -10.70
C PRO A 103 7.81 19.51 -12.04
N LEU A 104 9.12 19.27 -12.04
CA LEU A 104 9.96 19.33 -13.22
C LEU A 104 10.26 17.92 -13.72
N ARG A 105 10.18 17.72 -15.05
CA ARG A 105 10.53 16.44 -15.65
C ARG A 105 12.04 16.35 -15.78
N VAL A 106 12.66 15.34 -15.18
CA VAL A 106 14.06 14.99 -15.42
C VAL A 106 14.14 14.23 -16.74
N GLU A 107 14.84 14.80 -17.73
CA GLU A 107 14.94 14.22 -19.07
C GLU A 107 16.28 13.53 -19.32
N TYR A 108 17.35 13.97 -18.64
CA TYR A 108 18.68 13.40 -18.78
C TYR A 108 19.46 13.46 -17.48
N VAL A 109 20.26 12.41 -17.23
CA VAL A 109 21.26 12.34 -16.16
C VAL A 109 22.50 11.70 -16.75
N GLY A 110 23.66 12.36 -16.59
CA GLY A 110 24.91 11.83 -17.11
C GLY A 110 26.14 12.54 -16.55
N GLN A 111 27.26 11.84 -16.53
CA GLN A 111 28.51 12.37 -16.00
C GLN A 111 29.01 13.54 -16.84
N VAL A 112 29.52 14.58 -16.17
CA VAL A 112 30.17 15.69 -16.85
C VAL A 112 31.52 15.19 -17.42
N PRO A 113 31.80 15.39 -18.72
CA PRO A 113 33.05 14.91 -19.31
C PRO A 113 34.29 15.43 -18.57
N ASN A 114 35.17 14.52 -18.16
CA ASN A 114 36.39 14.77 -17.36
C ASN A 114 36.15 15.12 -15.88
N PHE A 115 34.90 15.13 -15.40
CA PHE A 115 34.54 15.38 -14.00
C PHE A 115 33.68 14.22 -13.48
N PRO A 116 34.28 13.03 -13.23
CA PRO A 116 33.53 11.80 -13.01
C PRO A 116 32.69 11.77 -11.74
N GLY A 117 32.95 12.65 -10.76
CA GLY A 117 32.12 12.81 -9.56
C GLY A 117 31.09 13.93 -9.67
N ILE A 118 30.94 14.58 -10.83
CA ILE A 118 29.94 15.62 -11.07
C ILE A 118 28.99 15.13 -12.16
N THR A 119 27.72 15.07 -11.81
CA THR A 119 26.66 14.66 -12.73
C THR A 119 25.89 15.88 -13.22
N MET A 120 25.64 15.93 -14.52
CA MET A 120 24.71 16.86 -15.14
C MET A 120 23.30 16.25 -15.15
N ILE A 121 22.34 17.02 -14.66
CA ILE A 121 20.92 16.69 -14.68
C ILE A 121 20.22 17.72 -15.56
N VAL A 122 19.48 17.27 -16.57
CA VAL A 122 18.66 18.16 -17.40
C VAL A 122 17.21 18.04 -16.97
N VAL A 123 16.63 19.17 -16.55
CA VAL A 123 15.21 19.26 -16.20
C VAL A 123 14.46 20.17 -17.17
N ARG A 124 13.27 19.74 -17.57
CA ARG A 124 12.34 20.52 -18.39
C ARG A 124 11.41 21.32 -17.48
N LEU A 125 11.33 22.63 -17.71
CA LEU A 125 10.44 23.52 -16.96
C LEU A 125 8.96 23.12 -17.12
N ALA A 126 8.21 23.11 -16.01
CA ALA A 126 6.79 22.72 -15.98
C ALA A 126 5.92 23.58 -16.90
N ASP A 127 4.85 23.03 -17.48
CA ASP A 127 4.04 23.73 -18.48
C ASP A 127 3.31 24.96 -17.90
N ASP A 128 2.92 24.89 -16.63
CA ASP A 128 2.25 25.95 -15.89
C ASP A 128 3.20 26.90 -15.16
N LEU A 129 4.52 26.72 -15.32
CA LEU A 129 5.53 27.63 -14.77
C LEU A 129 5.73 28.81 -15.73
N GLY A 130 5.29 29.98 -15.30
CA GLY A 130 5.45 31.25 -15.99
C GLY A 130 6.69 32.02 -15.56
N ASP A 131 6.66 33.34 -15.74
CA ASP A 131 7.65 34.24 -15.19
C ASP A 131 7.34 34.48 -13.70
N VAL A 132 8.08 33.79 -12.83
CA VAL A 132 7.84 33.78 -11.37
C VAL A 132 9.01 34.34 -10.56
N GLY A 133 10.10 34.74 -11.24
CA GLY A 133 11.30 35.23 -10.58
C GLY A 133 12.19 34.10 -10.07
N ASP A 134 12.85 34.32 -8.93
CA ASP A 134 13.64 33.31 -8.24
C ASP A 134 12.76 32.17 -7.70
N VAL A 135 13.23 30.93 -7.85
CA VAL A 135 12.62 29.72 -7.28
C VAL A 135 13.66 28.89 -6.55
N LEU A 136 13.22 28.04 -5.62
CA LEU A 136 14.07 27.02 -4.99
C LEU A 136 13.88 25.68 -5.69
N LEU A 137 14.92 25.22 -6.38
CA LEU A 137 14.97 23.95 -7.08
C LEU A 137 15.52 22.84 -6.19
N ARG A 138 14.93 21.65 -6.27
CA ARG A 138 15.49 20.43 -5.68
C ARG A 138 15.39 19.23 -6.63
N VAL A 139 16.18 18.20 -6.33
CA VAL A 139 16.05 16.87 -6.93
C VAL A 139 15.91 15.84 -5.81
N ASN A 140 15.24 14.72 -6.09
CA ASN A 140 15.14 13.59 -5.18
C ASN A 140 15.63 12.32 -5.87
N LEU A 141 16.40 11.50 -5.15
CA LEU A 141 16.89 10.20 -5.59
C LEU A 141 16.71 9.20 -4.44
N HIS A 142 16.15 8.01 -4.70
CA HIS A 142 15.96 6.97 -3.67
C HIS A 142 15.19 7.44 -2.43
N GLY A 143 14.22 8.33 -2.63
CA GLY A 143 13.55 8.96 -1.51
C GLY A 143 14.50 9.79 -0.65
N MET A 144 15.55 10.42 -1.19
CA MET A 144 16.36 11.42 -0.49
C MET A 144 16.34 12.73 -1.27
N SER A 145 15.94 13.82 -0.61
CA SER A 145 15.96 15.16 -1.20
C SER A 145 17.37 15.74 -1.16
N SER A 146 17.72 16.45 -2.22
CA SER A 146 18.91 17.30 -2.26
C SER A 146 18.76 18.52 -1.35
N ASN A 147 19.86 19.24 -1.12
CA ASN A 147 19.77 20.66 -0.79
C ASN A 147 18.98 21.41 -1.88
N ARG A 148 18.36 22.53 -1.51
CA ARG A 148 17.66 23.38 -2.47
C ARG A 148 18.58 24.49 -2.94
N VAL A 149 18.59 24.75 -4.25
CA VAL A 149 19.39 25.81 -4.88
C VAL A 149 18.48 26.81 -5.57
N ARG A 150 18.92 28.06 -5.62
CA ARG A 150 18.15 29.16 -6.21
C ARG A 150 18.38 29.25 -7.72
N VAL A 151 17.28 29.42 -8.48
CA VAL A 151 17.31 29.62 -9.93
C VAL A 151 16.30 30.70 -10.33
N ALA A 152 16.63 31.57 -11.28
CA ALA A 152 15.78 32.64 -11.79
C ALA A 152 15.03 32.20 -13.06
N ILE A 153 13.69 32.23 -13.01
CA ILE A 153 12.78 31.90 -14.11
C ILE A 153 12.07 33.17 -14.57
N GLY A 154 12.39 33.62 -15.79
CA GLY A 154 11.89 34.83 -16.44
C GLY A 154 12.63 36.10 -16.00
N HIS A 155 12.69 36.38 -14.70
CA HIS A 155 13.52 37.44 -14.11
C HIS A 155 14.22 36.98 -12.83
N ALA A 156 15.17 37.78 -12.34
CA ALA A 156 15.85 37.53 -11.06
C ALA A 156 15.18 38.33 -9.92
N GLY A 157 15.09 37.72 -8.73
CA GLY A 157 14.41 38.28 -7.55
C GLY A 157 12.95 37.82 -7.42
N GLY A 158 12.24 38.26 -6.38
CA GLY A 158 10.81 37.93 -6.16
C GLY A 158 10.51 36.53 -5.63
N GLY A 159 11.53 35.70 -5.38
CA GLY A 159 11.41 34.31 -4.92
C GLY A 159 11.29 34.12 -3.41
N PRO A 160 11.09 32.86 -2.96
CA PRO A 160 11.02 32.54 -1.54
C PRO A 160 12.37 32.77 -0.86
N ALA A 161 12.36 32.88 0.47
CA ALA A 161 13.59 32.86 1.27
C ALA A 161 14.26 31.48 1.18
N ASP A 162 15.59 31.43 1.29
CA ASP A 162 16.29 30.16 1.38
C ASP A 162 15.89 29.37 2.64
N ASP A 163 16.12 28.06 2.62
CA ASP A 163 15.92 27.22 3.79
C ASP A 163 16.72 27.67 5.00
N ALA A 164 16.15 27.50 6.20
CA ALA A 164 16.89 27.71 7.42
C ALA A 164 18.14 26.82 7.46
N GLY A 165 19.33 27.44 7.55
CA GLY A 165 20.60 26.74 7.56
C GLY A 165 21.17 26.39 6.18
N SER A 166 20.56 26.86 5.08
CA SER A 166 21.12 26.74 3.74
C SER A 166 22.49 27.42 3.67
N VAL A 167 23.46 26.75 3.05
CA VAL A 167 24.79 27.30 2.79
C VAL A 167 25.16 27.08 1.32
N PRO A 168 26.08 27.89 0.75
CA PRO A 168 26.63 27.63 -0.57
C PRO A 168 27.28 26.24 -0.66
N THR A 169 27.07 25.56 -1.78
CA THR A 169 27.60 24.23 -2.12
C THR A 169 28.43 24.31 -3.41
N PRO A 170 29.57 25.04 -3.42
CA PRO A 170 30.39 25.14 -4.62
C PRO A 170 30.92 23.79 -5.09
N ALA A 171 31.13 23.68 -6.40
CA ALA A 171 31.91 22.57 -6.95
C ALA A 171 33.28 22.51 -6.26
N PRO A 172 33.75 21.32 -5.84
CA PRO A 172 35.04 21.21 -5.17
C PRO A 172 36.20 21.52 -6.13
N ASP A 173 37.26 22.16 -5.62
CA ASP A 173 38.44 22.55 -6.41
C ASP A 173 39.11 21.36 -7.10
N THR A 174 39.03 20.18 -6.48
CA THR A 174 39.43 18.90 -7.08
C THR A 174 38.16 18.08 -7.33
N PRO A 175 37.87 17.69 -8.59
CA PRO A 175 36.68 16.90 -8.88
C PRO A 175 36.68 15.59 -8.08
N PRO A 176 35.55 15.20 -7.48
CA PRO A 176 35.47 13.92 -6.80
C PRO A 176 35.61 12.78 -7.80
N GLY A 177 36.02 11.60 -7.32
CA GLY A 177 35.96 10.37 -8.10
C GLY A 177 34.51 10.01 -8.47
N ALA A 178 34.33 9.06 -9.39
CA ALA A 178 33.01 8.55 -9.71
C ALA A 178 32.31 7.98 -8.47
N ASP A 179 31.04 8.32 -8.31
CA ASP A 179 30.21 7.72 -7.27
C ASP A 179 30.14 6.19 -7.51
N PRO A 180 30.41 5.37 -6.48
CA PRO A 180 30.26 3.94 -6.61
C PRO A 180 28.77 3.59 -6.81
N PRO A 181 28.45 2.47 -7.48
CA PRO A 181 27.09 1.97 -7.49
C PRO A 181 26.58 1.75 -6.06
N LEU A 182 25.35 2.15 -5.79
CA LEU A 182 24.75 1.99 -4.46
C LEU A 182 24.65 0.50 -4.11
N THR A 183 25.16 0.12 -2.94
CA THR A 183 24.92 -1.21 -2.37
C THR A 183 23.81 -1.12 -1.33
N PRO A 184 22.64 -1.74 -1.56
CA PRO A 184 21.52 -1.67 -0.63
C PRO A 184 21.89 -2.19 0.76
N ASP A 185 21.47 -1.48 1.81
CA ASP A 185 21.53 -1.97 3.19
C ASP A 185 20.71 -3.28 3.27
N PRO A 186 21.28 -4.39 3.77
CA PRO A 186 20.53 -5.63 3.98
C PRO A 186 19.34 -5.50 4.97
N TYR A 187 19.18 -4.36 5.65
CA TYR A 187 18.21 -4.12 6.72
C TYR A 187 18.30 -5.17 7.84
N THR A 188 19.53 -5.65 8.08
CA THR A 188 19.90 -6.65 9.09
C THR A 188 20.54 -5.95 10.28
N GLY A 189 19.76 -5.19 11.04
CA GLY A 189 20.26 -4.49 12.22
C GLY A 189 19.22 -3.59 12.87
N PRO A 190 19.56 -2.97 14.02
CA PRO A 190 18.64 -2.07 14.69
C PRO A 190 18.28 -0.85 13.85
N ALA A 191 17.00 -0.55 13.76
CA ALA A 191 16.48 0.63 13.06
C ALA A 191 16.20 1.79 14.02
N SER A 192 16.05 3.01 13.48
CA SER A 192 15.55 4.14 14.29
C SER A 192 14.10 3.89 14.72
N ASP A 193 13.67 4.49 15.83
CA ASP A 193 12.26 4.39 16.28
C ASP A 193 11.31 4.94 15.22
N ALA A 194 11.65 6.09 14.64
CA ALA A 194 10.89 6.73 13.57
C ALA A 194 10.72 5.81 12.35
N ASP A 195 11.79 5.16 11.91
CA ASP A 195 11.74 4.24 10.77
C ASP A 195 10.97 2.97 11.05
N THR A 196 11.03 2.49 12.29
CA THR A 196 10.33 1.30 12.72
C THR A 196 8.82 1.52 12.78
N VAL A 197 8.39 2.64 13.38
CA VAL A 197 6.97 3.03 13.46
C VAL A 197 6.39 3.12 12.05
N ARG A 198 7.05 3.85 11.16
CA ARG A 198 6.61 4.01 9.78
C ARG A 198 6.61 2.70 8.99
N PHE A 199 7.64 1.87 9.14
CA PHE A 199 7.66 0.53 8.55
C PHE A 199 6.43 -0.28 8.98
N LEU A 200 6.10 -0.25 10.27
CA LEU A 200 4.93 -0.96 10.78
C LEU A 200 3.62 -0.37 10.27
N GLU A 201 3.50 0.94 10.08
CA GLU A 201 2.31 1.48 9.42
C GLU A 201 2.12 0.92 8.00
N GLN A 202 3.20 0.61 7.29
CA GLN A 202 3.14 0.12 5.91
C GLN A 202 2.99 -1.42 5.85
N ALA A 203 3.69 -2.13 6.74
CA ALA A 203 3.74 -3.59 6.82
C ALA A 203 2.65 -4.21 7.72
N SER A 204 1.99 -3.41 8.56
CA SER A 204 0.90 -3.84 9.46
C SER A 204 -0.27 -2.86 9.42
N TRP A 205 -1.34 -3.16 10.18
CA TRP A 205 -2.45 -2.22 10.35
C TRP A 205 -2.13 -1.04 11.27
N GLY A 206 -0.91 -0.98 11.82
CA GLY A 206 -0.43 0.09 12.68
C GLY A 206 0.48 -0.45 13.78
N PRO A 207 1.41 0.38 14.27
CA PRO A 207 2.38 -0.03 15.28
C PRO A 207 1.74 -0.24 16.64
N THR A 208 2.30 -1.16 17.42
CA THR A 208 2.12 -1.23 18.87
C THR A 208 3.47 -1.02 19.54
N THR A 209 3.49 -0.56 20.79
CA THR A 209 4.75 -0.35 21.54
C THR A 209 5.61 -1.61 21.60
N ALA A 210 4.98 -2.78 21.78
CA ALA A 210 5.67 -4.06 21.81
C ALA A 210 6.26 -4.45 20.44
N GLU A 211 5.50 -4.20 19.36
CA GLU A 211 5.94 -4.51 18.00
C GLU A 211 7.08 -3.57 17.55
N ILE A 212 7.03 -2.28 17.91
CA ILE A 212 8.12 -1.33 17.67
C ILE A 212 9.41 -1.84 18.32
N ALA A 213 9.38 -2.15 19.62
CA ALA A 213 10.56 -2.63 20.33
C ALA A 213 11.15 -3.91 19.72
N ARG A 214 10.27 -4.81 19.25
CA ARG A 214 10.66 -6.07 18.62
C ARG A 214 11.31 -5.87 17.26
N VAL A 215 10.67 -5.10 16.37
CA VAL A 215 11.20 -4.84 15.02
C VAL A 215 12.49 -4.05 15.10
N LYS A 216 12.58 -3.08 16.00
CA LYS A 216 13.81 -2.35 16.27
C LYS A 216 14.96 -3.26 16.67
N ALA A 217 14.72 -4.34 17.41
CA ALA A 217 15.77 -5.26 17.82
C ALA A 217 16.22 -6.21 16.70
N MET A 218 15.29 -6.68 15.86
CA MET A 218 15.57 -7.72 14.84
C MET A 218 15.87 -7.19 13.44
N GLY A 219 15.46 -5.97 13.12
CA GLY A 219 15.56 -5.38 11.78
C GLY A 219 14.40 -5.75 10.85
N PHE A 220 14.21 -4.97 9.78
CA PHE A 220 13.04 -5.11 8.89
C PHE A 220 13.05 -6.42 8.11
N LYS A 221 14.20 -6.86 7.61
CA LYS A 221 14.30 -8.08 6.81
C LYS A 221 13.91 -9.32 7.63
N ALA A 222 14.40 -9.42 8.85
CA ALA A 222 14.09 -10.53 9.75
C ALA A 222 12.60 -10.54 10.15
N TYR A 223 12.00 -9.37 10.38
CA TYR A 223 10.56 -9.27 10.63
C TYR A 223 9.74 -9.75 9.42
N LEU A 224 10.11 -9.33 8.20
CA LEU A 224 9.42 -9.78 6.99
C LEU A 224 9.53 -11.30 6.80
N ASP A 225 10.72 -11.87 6.99
CA ASP A 225 10.94 -13.31 6.89
C ASP A 225 10.07 -14.09 7.90
N GLU A 226 9.91 -13.57 9.11
CA GLU A 226 8.97 -14.11 10.09
C GLU A 226 7.52 -14.01 9.58
N GLN A 227 7.07 -12.82 9.18
CA GLN A 227 5.70 -12.59 8.71
C GLN A 227 5.33 -13.49 7.53
N PHE A 228 6.26 -13.72 6.60
CA PHE A 228 6.06 -14.64 5.48
C PHE A 228 5.93 -16.10 5.93
N GLY A 229 6.58 -16.47 7.04
CA GLY A 229 6.58 -17.83 7.60
C GLY A 229 5.44 -18.11 8.58
N LEU A 230 4.70 -17.09 9.04
CA LEU A 230 3.60 -17.28 9.98
C LEU A 230 2.46 -18.08 9.35
N ALA A 231 2.07 -19.14 10.06
CA ALA A 231 0.95 -19.98 9.70
C ALA A 231 -0.38 -19.24 9.92
N PRO A 232 -1.33 -19.36 8.99
CA PRO A 232 -2.65 -18.77 9.14
C PRO A 232 -3.50 -19.54 10.16
N THR A 233 -4.51 -18.87 10.71
CA THR A 233 -5.38 -19.40 11.78
C THR A 233 -6.21 -20.62 11.36
N ASN A 234 -6.54 -20.78 10.07
CA ASN A 234 -7.14 -21.98 9.49
C ASN A 234 -6.14 -22.65 8.52
N PRO A 235 -5.25 -23.53 9.01
CA PRO A 235 -4.24 -24.19 8.18
C PRO A 235 -4.84 -25.06 7.06
N GLY A 236 -6.02 -25.67 7.28
CA GLY A 236 -6.68 -26.51 6.29
C GLY A 236 -7.12 -25.75 5.03
N LYS A 237 -7.35 -24.44 5.16
CA LYS A 237 -7.61 -23.51 4.05
C LYS A 237 -6.42 -22.61 3.75
N GLY A 238 -5.31 -22.74 4.46
CA GLY A 238 -4.18 -21.82 4.37
C GLY A 238 -4.58 -20.34 4.53
N SER A 239 -5.61 -20.04 5.33
CA SER A 239 -6.14 -18.68 5.48
C SER A 239 -6.55 -18.34 6.92
N ASN A 240 -6.59 -17.06 7.28
CA ASN A 240 -7.12 -16.57 8.54
C ASN A 240 -8.64 -16.42 8.55
N TYR A 241 -9.31 -16.62 7.41
CA TYR A 241 -10.77 -16.66 7.36
C TYR A 241 -11.28 -18.06 7.69
N PRO A 242 -12.21 -18.19 8.66
CA PRO A 242 -12.74 -19.49 9.07
C PRO A 242 -13.63 -20.08 7.98
N ASP A 243 -13.88 -21.38 8.05
CA ASP A 243 -14.97 -21.98 7.29
C ASP A 243 -16.31 -21.57 7.90
N LEU A 244 -17.23 -21.13 7.04
CA LEU A 244 -18.58 -20.77 7.43
C LEU A 244 -19.58 -21.84 7.00
N VAL A 245 -20.66 -21.96 7.76
CA VAL A 245 -21.81 -22.79 7.38
C VAL A 245 -22.52 -22.13 6.20
N PHE A 246 -22.95 -22.94 5.24
CA PHE A 246 -23.76 -22.49 4.10
C PHE A 246 -25.24 -22.68 4.45
N PRO A 247 -25.99 -21.61 4.76
CA PRO A 247 -27.42 -21.68 5.05
C PRO A 247 -28.24 -22.01 3.80
N LEU A 248 -29.53 -22.30 3.98
CA LEU A 248 -30.50 -22.28 2.89
C LEU A 248 -30.48 -20.92 2.19
N ASP A 249 -30.68 -20.95 0.87
CA ASP A 249 -30.76 -19.77 0.04
C ASP A 249 -31.98 -18.92 0.42
N ASP A 250 -33.09 -19.55 0.82
CA ASP A 250 -34.27 -18.87 1.36
C ASP A 250 -34.08 -18.50 2.84
N SER A 251 -33.91 -17.20 3.10
CA SER A 251 -33.74 -16.66 4.46
C SER A 251 -34.97 -16.83 5.34
N SER A 252 -36.17 -16.92 4.77
CA SER A 252 -37.40 -17.13 5.52
C SER A 252 -37.50 -18.56 6.07
N GLN A 253 -36.89 -19.51 5.36
CA GLN A 253 -36.79 -20.91 5.79
C GLN A 253 -35.60 -21.14 6.72
N GLN A 254 -34.43 -20.54 6.42
CA GLN A 254 -33.27 -20.64 7.30
C GLN A 254 -33.48 -19.94 8.65
N CYS A 255 -34.06 -18.75 8.61
CA CYS A 255 -34.27 -17.88 9.75
C CYS A 255 -35.77 -17.57 9.91
N PRO A 256 -36.61 -18.55 10.31
CA PRO A 256 -38.04 -18.34 10.51
C PRO A 256 -38.30 -17.34 11.63
N THR A 257 -39.51 -16.78 11.73
CA THR A 257 -39.84 -15.81 12.79
C THR A 257 -39.77 -16.41 14.20
N THR A 258 -39.97 -17.73 14.31
CA THR A 258 -39.88 -18.51 15.54
C THR A 258 -39.25 -19.85 15.24
N ASN A 259 -38.38 -20.35 16.11
CA ASN A 259 -37.86 -21.71 16.04
C ASN A 259 -38.37 -22.52 17.25
N PRO A 260 -39.37 -23.41 17.07
CA PRO A 260 -39.92 -24.20 18.19
C PRO A 260 -38.89 -25.10 18.88
N ALA A 261 -37.79 -25.46 18.21
CA ALA A 261 -36.73 -26.29 18.77
C ALA A 261 -35.72 -25.50 19.61
N ASP A 262 -35.72 -24.17 19.52
CA ASP A 262 -34.85 -23.30 20.30
C ASP A 262 -35.67 -22.17 20.95
N PRO A 263 -36.02 -22.29 22.25
CA PRO A 263 -36.78 -21.26 22.96
C PRO A 263 -35.99 -19.95 23.13
N ASN A 264 -34.68 -19.94 22.88
CA ASN A 264 -33.81 -18.75 22.92
C ASN A 264 -33.55 -18.17 21.53
N TYR A 265 -34.24 -18.67 20.50
CA TYR A 265 -34.02 -18.28 19.12
C TYR A 265 -34.26 -16.78 18.92
N ASN A 266 -33.30 -16.14 18.23
CA ASN A 266 -33.39 -14.75 17.84
C ASN A 266 -33.23 -14.63 16.32
N GLN A 267 -34.33 -14.32 15.64
CA GLN A 267 -34.35 -14.18 14.17
C GLN A 267 -33.36 -13.13 13.68
N SER A 268 -33.23 -12.00 14.39
CA SER A 268 -32.32 -10.92 13.98
C SER A 268 -30.86 -11.35 14.06
N VAL A 269 -30.50 -12.18 15.04
CA VAL A 269 -29.16 -12.78 15.16
C VAL A 269 -28.92 -13.78 14.03
N CYS A 270 -29.88 -14.67 13.78
CA CYS A 270 -29.80 -15.61 12.66
C CYS A 270 -29.58 -14.90 11.31
N LEU A 271 -30.37 -13.86 11.03
CA LEU A 271 -30.26 -13.06 9.81
C LEU A 271 -28.90 -12.33 9.73
N ARG A 272 -28.47 -11.70 10.82
CA ARG A 272 -27.15 -11.04 10.91
C ARG A 272 -26.02 -12.01 10.56
N ASP A 273 -26.02 -13.20 11.17
CA ASP A 273 -24.87 -14.11 11.08
C ASP A 273 -24.82 -14.91 9.77
N ASN A 274 -25.96 -15.07 9.08
CA ASN A 274 -26.04 -15.88 7.87
C ASN A 274 -26.28 -15.07 6.59
N PHE A 275 -26.85 -13.87 6.69
CA PHE A 275 -27.32 -13.07 5.55
C PHE A 275 -26.84 -11.61 5.58
N THR A 276 -25.81 -11.31 6.39
CA THR A 276 -25.12 -10.00 6.35
C THR A 276 -23.61 -10.21 6.42
N MET A 277 -22.83 -9.23 5.99
CA MET A 277 -21.36 -9.28 6.04
C MET A 277 -20.77 -9.26 7.47
N TYR A 278 -21.60 -9.16 8.51
CA TYR A 278 -21.17 -9.03 9.89
C TYR A 278 -20.09 -10.04 10.34
N PRO A 279 -20.21 -11.37 10.08
CA PRO A 279 -19.18 -12.32 10.52
C PRO A 279 -17.80 -12.06 9.90
N ILE A 280 -17.76 -11.72 8.61
CA ILE A 280 -16.49 -11.48 7.92
C ILE A 280 -15.90 -10.11 8.26
N HIS A 281 -16.72 -9.08 8.55
CA HIS A 281 -16.24 -7.80 9.08
C HIS A 281 -15.62 -8.00 10.47
N ARG A 282 -16.30 -8.73 11.35
CA ARG A 282 -15.78 -9.06 12.69
C ARG A 282 -14.44 -9.78 12.59
N ASN A 283 -14.31 -10.75 11.69
CA ASN A 283 -13.04 -11.44 11.45
C ASN A 283 -11.96 -10.50 10.92
N PHE A 284 -12.29 -9.60 9.97
CA PHE A 284 -11.36 -8.60 9.47
C PHE A 284 -10.81 -7.72 10.59
N PHE A 285 -11.67 -7.12 11.42
CA PHE A 285 -11.22 -6.28 12.54
C PHE A 285 -10.44 -7.08 13.59
N SER A 286 -10.84 -8.31 13.89
CA SER A 286 -10.09 -9.19 14.78
C SER A 286 -8.67 -9.46 14.25
N ASN A 287 -8.55 -9.79 12.96
CA ASN A 287 -7.26 -10.03 12.32
C ASN A 287 -6.42 -8.74 12.29
N ALA A 288 -7.04 -7.60 11.97
CA ALA A 288 -6.35 -6.32 11.93
C ALA A 288 -5.81 -5.91 13.30
N LEU A 289 -6.60 -6.08 14.36
CA LEU A 289 -6.21 -5.67 15.72
C LEU A 289 -5.25 -6.66 16.40
N TYR A 290 -5.43 -7.96 16.18
CA TYR A 290 -4.79 -8.99 17.02
C TYR A 290 -4.05 -10.09 16.25
N GLY A 291 -4.17 -10.16 14.92
CA GLY A 291 -3.49 -11.17 14.12
C GLY A 291 -1.97 -11.06 14.23
N ASN A 292 -1.27 -12.19 14.32
CA ASN A 292 0.20 -12.21 14.36
C ASN A 292 0.82 -11.95 12.98
N ASP A 293 0.11 -12.31 11.90
CA ASP A 293 0.54 -12.25 10.50
C ASP A 293 0.00 -10.99 9.80
N GLN A 294 0.22 -9.83 10.44
CA GLN A 294 -0.26 -8.53 10.00
C GLN A 294 0.04 -8.23 8.52
N LEU A 295 1.23 -8.61 8.05
CA LEU A 295 1.62 -8.38 6.66
C LEU A 295 0.70 -9.12 5.68
N ARG A 296 0.30 -10.35 6.02
CA ARG A 296 -0.63 -11.13 5.18
C ARG A 296 -1.96 -10.42 5.08
N GLN A 297 -2.46 -9.91 6.20
CA GLN A 297 -3.73 -9.18 6.25
C GLN A 297 -3.69 -7.88 5.42
N ARG A 298 -2.59 -7.13 5.49
CA ARG A 298 -2.39 -5.91 4.69
C ARG A 298 -2.33 -6.21 3.19
N VAL A 299 -1.58 -7.24 2.80
CA VAL A 299 -1.44 -7.64 1.39
C VAL A 299 -2.75 -8.21 0.85
N ALA A 300 -3.44 -9.06 1.61
CA ALA A 300 -4.73 -9.62 1.21
C ALA A 300 -5.78 -8.52 0.99
N PHE A 301 -5.81 -7.49 1.84
CA PHE A 301 -6.71 -6.36 1.67
C PHE A 301 -6.33 -5.47 0.47
N ALA A 302 -5.03 -5.24 0.21
CA ALA A 302 -4.59 -4.58 -1.01
C ALA A 302 -5.02 -5.35 -2.27
N LEU A 303 -4.89 -6.69 -2.25
CA LEU A 303 -5.33 -7.54 -3.35
C LEU A 303 -6.86 -7.55 -3.51
N HIS A 304 -7.64 -7.46 -2.43
CA HIS A 304 -9.10 -7.28 -2.50
C HIS A 304 -9.48 -5.98 -3.23
N GLN A 305 -8.71 -4.91 -3.04
CA GLN A 305 -8.94 -3.62 -3.70
C GLN A 305 -8.55 -3.62 -5.19
N ILE A 306 -7.80 -4.64 -5.65
CA ILE A 306 -7.38 -4.82 -7.05
C ILE A 306 -8.26 -5.87 -7.75
N LEU A 307 -8.43 -7.04 -7.13
CA LEU A 307 -9.18 -8.19 -7.64
C LEU A 307 -10.62 -8.17 -7.11
N VAL A 308 -11.38 -7.15 -7.49
CA VAL A 308 -12.61 -6.72 -6.80
C VAL A 308 -13.76 -7.72 -6.89
N VAL A 309 -14.36 -8.01 -5.74
CA VAL A 309 -15.71 -8.58 -5.58
C VAL A 309 -16.44 -7.77 -4.52
N SER A 310 -17.72 -7.46 -4.72
CA SER A 310 -18.48 -6.65 -3.76
C SER A 310 -19.60 -7.38 -3.03
N GLY A 311 -19.57 -7.30 -1.69
CA GLY A 311 -20.64 -7.75 -0.81
C GLY A 311 -21.85 -6.81 -0.74
N SER A 312 -21.89 -5.73 -1.52
CA SER A 312 -23.06 -4.83 -1.60
C SER A 312 -24.11 -5.28 -2.62
N SER A 313 -23.85 -6.36 -3.36
CA SER A 313 -24.58 -6.77 -4.55
C SER A 313 -25.06 -8.23 -4.44
N GLU A 314 -24.90 -9.04 -5.47
CA GLU A 314 -25.32 -10.44 -5.53
C GLU A 314 -24.57 -11.31 -4.51
N VAL A 315 -23.32 -10.97 -4.15
CA VAL A 315 -22.48 -11.69 -3.17
C VAL A 315 -22.68 -11.18 -1.73
N ASN A 316 -23.94 -10.98 -1.32
CA ASN A 316 -24.28 -10.32 -0.05
C ASN A 316 -24.34 -11.24 1.20
N ARG A 317 -23.72 -12.43 1.15
CA ARG A 317 -23.68 -13.36 2.28
C ARG A 317 -22.26 -13.68 2.72
N PRO A 318 -22.01 -13.81 4.03
CA PRO A 318 -20.67 -14.01 4.53
C PRO A 318 -20.11 -15.37 4.05
N SER A 319 -20.93 -16.42 4.01
CA SER A 319 -20.55 -17.72 3.47
C SER A 319 -20.24 -17.69 1.96
N TRP A 320 -20.87 -16.80 1.20
CA TRP A 320 -20.62 -16.66 -0.23
C TRP A 320 -19.32 -15.92 -0.53
N MET A 321 -18.97 -14.93 0.30
CA MET A 321 -17.75 -14.14 0.17
C MET A 321 -16.49 -14.84 0.71
N THR A 322 -16.64 -15.64 1.78
CA THR A 322 -15.50 -16.23 2.50
C THR A 322 -14.52 -17.01 1.62
N PRO A 323 -14.93 -17.88 0.67
CA PRO A 323 -13.98 -18.60 -0.18
C PRO A 323 -13.11 -17.68 -1.05
N TYR A 324 -13.65 -16.55 -1.50
CA TYR A 324 -12.88 -15.53 -2.20
C TYR A 324 -11.86 -14.83 -1.28
N LEU A 325 -12.26 -14.48 -0.05
CA LEU A 325 -11.32 -13.91 0.94
C LEU A 325 -10.23 -14.90 1.36
N GLN A 326 -10.58 -16.18 1.48
CA GLN A 326 -9.61 -17.26 1.75
C GLN A 326 -8.59 -17.38 0.61
N ALA A 327 -9.01 -17.24 -0.64
CA ALA A 327 -8.14 -17.27 -1.81
C ALA A 327 -7.13 -16.11 -1.79
N LEU A 328 -7.58 -14.88 -1.50
CA LEU A 328 -6.71 -13.71 -1.38
C LEU A 328 -5.67 -13.87 -0.27
N ASP A 329 -6.12 -14.26 0.93
CA ASP A 329 -5.28 -14.36 2.13
C ASP A 329 -4.26 -15.50 2.03
N ARG A 330 -4.66 -16.66 1.48
CA ARG A 330 -3.74 -17.78 1.24
C ARG A 330 -2.67 -17.44 0.20
N ASN A 331 -3.06 -16.74 -0.87
CA ASN A 331 -2.16 -16.41 -1.97
C ASN A 331 -1.44 -15.06 -1.80
N ALA A 332 -1.59 -14.36 -0.67
CA ALA A 332 -0.96 -13.06 -0.42
C ALA A 332 0.56 -13.05 -0.66
N PHE A 333 1.24 -14.19 -0.43
CA PHE A 333 2.68 -14.37 -0.68
C PHE A 333 2.99 -15.42 -1.74
N GLY A 334 1.97 -15.87 -2.49
CA GLY A 334 2.08 -16.93 -3.49
C GLY A 334 2.49 -16.43 -4.87
N SER A 335 2.22 -17.22 -5.90
CA SER A 335 2.37 -16.79 -7.29
C SER A 335 1.12 -16.03 -7.74
N TYR A 336 1.31 -14.89 -8.40
CA TYR A 336 0.22 -14.13 -9.00
C TYR A 336 -0.56 -14.95 -10.04
N ARG A 337 0.12 -15.86 -10.76
CA ARG A 337 -0.54 -16.81 -11.68
C ARG A 337 -1.51 -17.74 -10.95
N THR A 338 -1.15 -18.22 -9.77
CA THR A 338 -2.01 -19.07 -8.94
C THR A 338 -3.18 -18.25 -8.41
N LEU A 339 -2.90 -17.07 -7.85
CA LEU A 339 -3.90 -16.14 -7.33
C LEU A 339 -4.97 -15.80 -8.39
N LEU A 340 -4.55 -15.35 -9.57
CA LEU A 340 -5.45 -14.92 -10.65
C LEU A 340 -6.38 -16.06 -11.07
N ASN A 341 -5.85 -17.27 -11.25
CA ASN A 341 -6.64 -18.43 -11.63
C ASN A 341 -7.60 -18.87 -10.52
N GLU A 342 -7.14 -18.87 -9.26
CA GLU A 342 -7.98 -19.28 -8.15
C GLU A 342 -9.16 -18.31 -7.97
N ILE A 343 -8.88 -17.00 -7.95
CA ILE A 343 -9.91 -15.96 -7.81
C ILE A 343 -10.92 -16.02 -8.96
N THR A 344 -10.45 -16.21 -10.20
CA THR A 344 -11.32 -16.37 -11.39
C THR A 344 -12.37 -17.46 -11.20
N LEU A 345 -12.00 -18.56 -10.54
CA LEU A 345 -12.88 -19.71 -10.34
C LEU A 345 -13.66 -19.67 -9.02
N THR A 346 -13.51 -18.62 -8.21
CA THR A 346 -14.36 -18.48 -7.03
C THR A 346 -15.81 -18.22 -7.47
N PRO A 347 -16.81 -18.90 -6.86
CA PRO A 347 -18.21 -18.63 -7.12
C PRO A 347 -18.61 -17.16 -6.96
N ALA A 348 -18.01 -16.47 -5.98
CA ALA A 348 -18.22 -15.05 -5.74
C ALA A 348 -17.81 -14.18 -6.93
N MET A 349 -16.61 -14.38 -7.49
CA MET A 349 -16.15 -13.67 -8.69
C MET A 349 -17.02 -14.00 -9.91
N GLY A 350 -17.37 -15.27 -10.06
CA GLY A 350 -18.20 -15.74 -11.16
C GLY A 350 -19.62 -15.21 -11.18
N GLU A 351 -20.22 -14.99 -9.99
CA GLU A 351 -21.48 -14.26 -9.82
C GLU A 351 -21.30 -12.78 -10.11
N PHE A 352 -20.33 -12.13 -9.44
CA PHE A 352 -20.18 -10.67 -9.48
C PHE A 352 -19.88 -10.10 -10.87
N LEU A 353 -19.17 -10.86 -11.71
CA LEU A 353 -18.83 -10.45 -13.09
C LEU A 353 -19.52 -11.31 -14.15
N ASP A 354 -20.63 -11.96 -13.80
CA ASP A 354 -21.47 -12.78 -14.68
C ASP A 354 -20.75 -13.89 -15.47
N MET A 355 -19.51 -14.23 -15.12
CA MET A 355 -18.75 -15.29 -15.81
C MET A 355 -19.51 -16.61 -15.78
N ARG A 356 -20.17 -16.91 -14.66
CA ARG A 356 -20.97 -18.15 -14.53
C ARG A 356 -22.17 -18.19 -15.48
N LEU A 357 -22.64 -17.04 -15.97
CA LEU A 357 -23.77 -16.93 -16.89
C LEU A 357 -23.33 -16.92 -18.36
N SER A 358 -22.05 -16.66 -18.62
CA SER A 358 -21.47 -16.65 -19.96
C SER A 358 -21.52 -18.04 -20.59
N THR A 359 -22.16 -18.16 -21.75
CA THR A 359 -22.20 -19.41 -22.55
C THR A 359 -21.87 -19.11 -24.00
N ARG A 360 -21.53 -20.13 -24.79
CA ARG A 360 -21.25 -20.00 -26.22
C ARG A 360 -22.35 -19.26 -26.98
N THR A 361 -23.62 -19.47 -26.64
CA THR A 361 -24.78 -18.86 -27.30
C THR A 361 -25.24 -17.55 -26.67
N SER A 362 -24.76 -17.25 -25.46
CA SER A 362 -25.05 -16.02 -24.74
C SER A 362 -23.77 -15.58 -24.00
N PRO A 363 -22.75 -15.13 -24.76
CA PRO A 363 -21.48 -14.69 -24.19
C PRO A 363 -21.67 -13.41 -23.39
N ASN A 364 -21.02 -13.32 -22.22
CA ASN A 364 -20.96 -12.10 -21.41
C ASN A 364 -19.49 -11.68 -21.24
N GLU A 365 -19.19 -10.45 -21.62
CA GLU A 365 -17.83 -9.90 -21.67
C GLU A 365 -17.34 -9.29 -20.35
N ASN A 366 -18.18 -9.15 -19.33
CA ASN A 366 -17.85 -8.44 -18.10
C ASN A 366 -16.54 -8.97 -17.48
N PHE A 367 -16.48 -10.27 -17.17
CA PHE A 367 -15.23 -10.86 -16.65
C PHE A 367 -14.04 -10.73 -17.61
N ALA A 368 -14.25 -10.90 -18.92
CA ALA A 368 -13.18 -10.80 -19.91
C ALA A 368 -12.58 -9.38 -19.96
N ARG A 369 -13.41 -8.36 -19.81
CA ARG A 369 -13.00 -6.96 -19.75
C ARG A 369 -12.25 -6.67 -18.44
N GLU A 370 -12.79 -7.09 -17.30
CA GLU A 370 -12.17 -6.81 -16.00
C GLU A 370 -10.85 -7.55 -15.80
N VAL A 371 -10.75 -8.81 -16.25
CA VAL A 371 -9.50 -9.57 -16.12
C VAL A 371 -8.36 -8.93 -16.92
N LEU A 372 -8.66 -8.31 -18.06
CA LEU A 372 -7.70 -7.52 -18.85
C LEU A 372 -7.40 -6.18 -18.17
N GLN A 373 -8.43 -5.36 -17.94
CA GLN A 373 -8.25 -3.95 -17.63
C GLN A 373 -7.96 -3.66 -16.15
N LEU A 374 -8.55 -4.41 -15.21
CA LEU A 374 -8.43 -4.14 -13.78
C LEU A 374 -7.51 -5.13 -13.07
N PHE A 375 -7.51 -6.39 -13.50
CA PHE A 375 -6.79 -7.43 -12.76
C PHE A 375 -5.38 -7.61 -13.27
N SER A 376 -5.13 -7.57 -14.59
CA SER A 376 -3.84 -7.95 -15.15
C SER A 376 -3.05 -6.84 -15.86
N ILE A 377 -3.50 -6.36 -17.02
CA ILE A 377 -2.64 -5.61 -17.96
C ILE A 377 -2.94 -4.12 -18.03
N GLY A 378 -4.05 -3.65 -17.48
CA GLY A 378 -4.44 -2.24 -17.58
C GLY A 378 -4.93 -1.88 -18.98
N THR A 379 -5.27 -0.61 -19.18
CA THR A 379 -5.77 -0.08 -20.47
C THR A 379 -4.66 0.40 -21.40
N ASP A 380 -3.50 0.77 -20.86
CA ASP A 380 -2.38 1.35 -21.60
C ASP A 380 -1.14 0.45 -21.55
N VAL A 381 -0.45 0.26 -22.68
CA VAL A 381 0.83 -0.44 -22.73
C VAL A 381 1.82 0.31 -21.85
N LEU A 382 2.50 -0.40 -20.94
CA LEU A 382 3.37 0.21 -19.96
C LEU A 382 4.85 -0.06 -20.28
N ASN A 383 5.67 0.93 -20.02
CA ASN A 383 7.10 0.71 -19.79
C ASN A 383 7.32 -0.04 -18.46
N PRO A 384 8.49 -0.67 -18.25
CA PRO A 384 8.82 -1.32 -16.97
C PRO A 384 8.67 -0.39 -15.76
N ASP A 385 8.85 0.92 -15.94
CA ASP A 385 8.71 1.96 -14.92
C ASP A 385 7.26 2.40 -14.65
N GLY A 386 6.27 1.74 -15.28
CA GLY A 386 4.85 2.02 -15.11
C GLY A 386 4.34 3.27 -15.82
N THR A 387 5.18 3.95 -16.61
CA THR A 387 4.72 5.02 -17.48
C THR A 387 4.06 4.46 -18.75
N PRO A 388 3.00 5.10 -19.27
CA PRO A 388 2.36 4.64 -20.50
C PRO A 388 3.29 4.86 -21.70
N GLN A 389 3.41 3.87 -22.56
CA GLN A 389 4.00 4.02 -23.89
C GLN A 389 3.09 4.90 -24.73
N ARG A 390 3.69 5.75 -25.56
CA ARG A 390 2.99 6.73 -26.38
C ARG A 390 3.24 6.51 -27.86
N ASP A 391 2.21 6.73 -28.67
CA ASP A 391 2.32 6.75 -30.12
C ASP A 391 3.08 8.00 -30.62
N ALA A 392 3.24 8.12 -31.94
CA ALA A 392 3.92 9.27 -32.55
C ALA A 392 3.20 10.61 -32.32
N GLN A 393 1.93 10.58 -31.89
CA GLN A 393 1.10 11.74 -31.58
C GLN A 393 1.11 12.07 -30.08
N GLY A 394 1.78 11.26 -29.26
CA GLY A 394 1.86 11.43 -27.81
C GLY A 394 0.69 10.82 -27.03
N ASN A 395 -0.21 10.07 -27.65
CA ASN A 395 -1.31 9.40 -26.96
C ASN A 395 -0.87 8.07 -26.36
N PRO A 396 -1.39 7.66 -25.18
CA PRO A 396 -1.17 6.31 -24.67
C PRO A 396 -1.60 5.23 -25.67
N ILE A 397 -0.78 4.19 -25.81
CA ILE A 397 -1.08 3.04 -26.67
C ILE A 397 -1.98 2.06 -25.89
N ALA A 398 -3.14 1.70 -26.43
CA ALA A 398 -4.04 0.76 -25.77
C ALA A 398 -3.46 -0.67 -25.71
N THR A 399 -3.68 -1.39 -24.62
CA THR A 399 -3.22 -2.80 -24.42
C THR A 399 -4.03 -3.83 -25.20
N TYR A 400 -5.31 -3.55 -25.45
CA TYR A 400 -6.23 -4.46 -26.10
C TYR A 400 -7.30 -3.69 -26.89
N THR A 401 -7.96 -4.40 -27.80
CA THR A 401 -9.08 -3.91 -28.60
C THR A 401 -10.38 -4.62 -28.18
N GLN A 402 -11.53 -4.15 -28.68
CA GLN A 402 -12.78 -4.86 -28.49
C GLN A 402 -12.76 -6.27 -29.12
N ALA A 403 -11.98 -6.48 -30.19
CA ALA A 403 -11.83 -7.80 -30.78
C ALA A 403 -11.13 -8.77 -29.81
N ASP A 404 -10.11 -8.29 -29.09
CA ASP A 404 -9.46 -9.08 -28.05
C ASP A 404 -10.46 -9.42 -26.92
N VAL A 405 -11.26 -8.46 -26.46
CA VAL A 405 -12.31 -8.70 -25.44
C VAL A 405 -13.27 -9.80 -25.91
N ASN A 406 -13.69 -9.78 -27.17
CA ASN A 406 -14.57 -10.82 -27.73
C ASN A 406 -13.88 -12.20 -27.70
N GLU A 407 -12.61 -12.28 -28.04
CA GLU A 407 -11.85 -13.54 -28.05
C GLU A 407 -11.60 -14.08 -26.64
N PHE A 408 -11.30 -13.23 -25.66
CA PHE A 408 -11.24 -13.61 -24.24
C PHE A 408 -12.62 -14.01 -23.70
N THR A 409 -13.69 -13.35 -24.13
CA THR A 409 -15.06 -13.72 -23.74
C THR A 409 -15.36 -15.17 -24.12
N ARG A 410 -14.93 -15.61 -25.31
CA ARG A 410 -15.09 -17.00 -25.76
C ARG A 410 -14.38 -18.00 -24.85
N VAL A 411 -13.19 -17.67 -24.32
CA VAL A 411 -12.44 -18.50 -23.34
C VAL A 411 -13.25 -18.72 -22.06
N PHE A 412 -13.94 -17.69 -21.57
CA PHE A 412 -14.63 -17.73 -20.29
C PHE A 412 -16.08 -18.24 -20.35
N THR A 413 -16.53 -18.69 -21.52
CA THR A 413 -17.85 -19.31 -21.66
C THR A 413 -17.92 -20.68 -21.00
N GLY A 414 -19.10 -21.04 -20.47
CA GLY A 414 -19.46 -22.40 -20.08
C GLY A 414 -19.13 -22.78 -18.64
N TRP A 415 -18.78 -21.85 -17.78
CA TRP A 415 -18.54 -22.09 -16.35
C TRP A 415 -19.82 -21.91 -15.53
N ASN A 416 -19.95 -22.59 -14.38
CA ASN A 416 -21.04 -22.38 -13.44
C ASN A 416 -20.66 -22.82 -12.03
N PHE A 417 -21.56 -22.59 -11.07
CA PHE A 417 -21.51 -23.26 -9.77
C PHE A 417 -21.35 -24.77 -9.92
N ASN A 418 -20.60 -25.35 -9.00
CA ASN A 418 -20.55 -26.79 -8.81
C ASN A 418 -21.92 -27.29 -8.29
N VAL A 419 -22.09 -28.60 -8.20
CA VAL A 419 -23.30 -29.25 -7.69
C VAL A 419 -23.68 -28.62 -6.34
N ALA A 420 -24.96 -28.27 -6.19
CA ALA A 420 -25.51 -27.70 -4.97
C ALA A 420 -25.07 -28.50 -3.73
N ILE A 421 -24.72 -27.80 -2.65
CA ILE A 421 -24.22 -28.43 -1.42
C ILE A 421 -25.32 -29.29 -0.77
N GLY A 422 -26.57 -28.86 -0.94
CA GLY A 422 -27.77 -29.55 -0.49
C GLY A 422 -29.00 -28.95 -1.17
N ALA A 423 -30.18 -29.53 -0.92
CA ALA A 423 -31.43 -28.98 -1.43
C ALA A 423 -31.62 -27.55 -0.93
N GLY A 424 -31.77 -26.60 -1.86
CA GLY A 424 -31.92 -25.17 -1.53
C GLY A 424 -30.64 -24.48 -1.06
N ILE A 425 -29.45 -25.06 -1.26
CA ILE A 425 -28.16 -24.46 -0.88
C ILE A 425 -27.24 -24.38 -2.12
N THR A 426 -27.13 -23.19 -2.70
CA THR A 426 -26.22 -22.94 -3.83
C THR A 426 -24.77 -23.14 -3.41
N ASN A 427 -23.96 -23.75 -4.29
CA ASN A 427 -22.57 -24.06 -3.98
C ASN A 427 -21.64 -22.87 -4.25
N PHE A 428 -21.60 -21.95 -3.27
CA PHE A 428 -20.58 -20.90 -3.21
C PHE A 428 -19.27 -21.37 -2.53
N ARG A 429 -19.19 -22.63 -2.07
CA ARG A 429 -18.05 -23.18 -1.34
C ARG A 429 -16.93 -23.63 -2.26
N ASP A 430 -17.29 -24.38 -3.29
CA ASP A 430 -16.35 -25.08 -4.16
C ASP A 430 -16.12 -24.27 -5.45
N PRO A 431 -14.92 -24.35 -6.07
CA PRO A 431 -14.65 -23.64 -7.32
C PRO A 431 -15.70 -23.92 -8.40
N MET A 432 -15.96 -22.92 -9.23
CA MET A 432 -16.78 -23.09 -10.42
C MET A 432 -16.22 -24.19 -11.32
N VAL A 433 -17.12 -24.89 -12.00
CA VAL A 433 -16.80 -25.99 -12.92
C VAL A 433 -17.41 -25.73 -14.29
N PRO A 434 -16.82 -26.24 -15.39
CA PRO A 434 -17.46 -26.17 -16.69
C PRO A 434 -18.74 -27.02 -16.71
N ARG A 435 -19.81 -26.46 -17.28
CA ARG A 435 -21.13 -27.12 -17.44
C ARG A 435 -21.09 -28.33 -18.39
N GLY A 436 -20.07 -28.41 -19.25
CA GLY A 436 -20.00 -29.37 -20.35
C GLY A 436 -21.08 -29.12 -21.41
N GLY A 437 -21.48 -30.18 -22.13
CA GLY A 437 -22.47 -30.06 -23.20
C GLY A 437 -21.91 -29.25 -24.38
N GLN A 438 -22.58 -28.16 -24.76
CA GLN A 438 -22.14 -27.21 -25.78
C GLN A 438 -21.98 -25.78 -25.23
N ASN A 439 -21.79 -25.65 -23.91
CA ASN A 439 -21.81 -24.35 -23.24
C ASN A 439 -20.52 -23.56 -23.40
N HIS A 440 -19.37 -24.21 -23.57
CA HIS A 440 -18.10 -23.55 -23.84
C HIS A 440 -17.83 -23.42 -25.35
N ASP A 441 -17.34 -22.26 -25.78
CA ASP A 441 -16.89 -22.05 -27.16
C ASP A 441 -15.56 -22.73 -27.40
N ALA A 442 -15.60 -23.91 -28.03
CA ALA A 442 -14.41 -24.69 -28.36
C ALA A 442 -13.72 -24.35 -29.69
N GLY A 443 -14.13 -23.27 -30.36
CA GLY A 443 -13.46 -22.82 -31.58
C GLY A 443 -12.06 -22.28 -31.29
N ALA A 444 -11.22 -22.22 -32.33
CA ALA A 444 -9.90 -21.59 -32.23
C ALA A 444 -10.04 -20.12 -31.82
N LYS A 445 -9.06 -19.60 -31.08
CA LYS A 445 -9.07 -18.23 -30.54
C LYS A 445 -7.73 -17.57 -30.77
N THR A 446 -7.75 -16.28 -31.06
CA THR A 446 -6.54 -15.46 -31.20
C THR A 446 -6.60 -14.34 -30.18
N LEU A 447 -5.70 -14.38 -29.21
CA LEU A 447 -5.63 -13.47 -28.08
C LEU A 447 -4.54 -12.42 -28.30
N LEU A 448 -4.18 -11.70 -27.23
CA LEU A 448 -3.18 -10.63 -27.25
C LEU A 448 -1.87 -11.09 -27.86
N ASN A 449 -1.21 -10.18 -28.57
CA ASN A 449 0.10 -10.40 -29.18
C ASN A 449 0.14 -11.63 -30.11
N GLY A 450 -1.00 -11.98 -30.71
CA GLY A 450 -1.12 -13.11 -31.65
C GLY A 450 -1.09 -14.49 -31.01
N PHE A 451 -1.23 -14.60 -29.67
CA PHE A 451 -1.26 -15.90 -29.00
C PHE A 451 -2.52 -16.69 -29.40
N THR A 452 -2.35 -17.86 -30.01
CA THR A 452 -3.48 -18.67 -30.49
C THR A 452 -3.75 -19.88 -29.60
N ILE A 453 -5.03 -20.10 -29.30
CA ILE A 453 -5.53 -21.35 -28.73
C ILE A 453 -6.20 -22.14 -29.86
N ALA A 454 -5.77 -23.38 -30.08
CA ALA A 454 -6.34 -24.23 -31.13
C ALA A 454 -7.79 -24.64 -30.80
N ALA A 455 -8.58 -24.96 -31.83
CA ALA A 455 -9.90 -25.52 -31.64
C ALA A 455 -9.82 -26.91 -30.99
N CYS A 456 -10.78 -27.23 -30.11
CA CYS A 456 -10.84 -28.55 -29.49
C CYS A 456 -11.50 -29.59 -30.39
N SER A 457 -10.90 -30.77 -30.47
CA SER A 457 -11.44 -31.93 -31.20
C SER A 457 -12.64 -32.52 -30.44
N SER A 458 -13.83 -32.57 -31.07
CA SER A 458 -15.08 -33.14 -30.52
C SER A 458 -15.65 -32.45 -29.25
N PRO A 459 -16.07 -31.18 -29.31
CA PRO A 459 -16.36 -30.36 -28.13
C PRO A 459 -17.77 -30.54 -27.54
N ASN A 460 -18.27 -31.78 -27.46
CA ASN A 460 -19.56 -32.10 -26.87
C ASN A 460 -19.38 -32.87 -25.54
N GLY A 461 -20.31 -32.68 -24.60
CA GLY A 461 -20.35 -33.45 -23.36
C GLY A 461 -19.09 -33.26 -22.50
N THR A 462 -18.47 -34.35 -22.04
CA THR A 462 -17.27 -34.32 -21.19
C THR A 462 -16.05 -33.71 -21.90
N ALA A 463 -15.94 -33.84 -23.23
CA ALA A 463 -14.84 -33.23 -23.98
C ALA A 463 -14.93 -31.69 -24.00
N ASN A 464 -16.13 -31.11 -23.89
CA ASN A 464 -16.31 -29.66 -23.72
C ASN A 464 -15.76 -29.15 -22.38
N ILE A 465 -15.83 -29.98 -21.32
CA ILE A 465 -15.27 -29.67 -19.99
C ILE A 465 -13.75 -29.56 -20.06
N ALA A 466 -13.09 -30.58 -20.64
CA ALA A 466 -11.65 -30.60 -20.79
C ALA A 466 -11.15 -29.42 -21.66
N CYS A 467 -11.90 -29.08 -22.70
CA CYS A 467 -11.63 -27.91 -23.53
C CYS A 467 -11.64 -26.61 -22.72
N ALA A 468 -12.73 -26.34 -21.97
CA ALA A 468 -12.83 -25.13 -21.14
C ALA A 468 -11.70 -25.02 -20.11
N GLN A 469 -11.30 -26.13 -19.49
CA GLN A 469 -10.19 -26.18 -18.53
C GLN A 469 -8.82 -25.92 -19.17
N SER A 470 -8.59 -26.48 -20.36
CA SER A 470 -7.37 -26.24 -21.14
C SER A 470 -7.26 -24.77 -21.54
N ASP A 471 -8.34 -24.19 -22.07
CA ASP A 471 -8.41 -22.80 -22.47
C ASP A 471 -8.18 -21.85 -21.29
N MET A 472 -8.83 -22.09 -20.16
CA MET A 472 -8.60 -21.36 -18.91
C MET A 472 -7.13 -21.40 -18.49
N THR A 473 -6.51 -22.58 -18.52
CA THR A 473 -5.10 -22.75 -18.14
C THR A 473 -4.17 -21.96 -19.07
N ALA A 474 -4.41 -22.05 -20.38
CA ALA A 474 -3.63 -21.34 -21.41
C ALA A 474 -3.74 -19.82 -21.24
N VAL A 475 -4.95 -19.30 -21.03
CA VAL A 475 -5.18 -17.86 -20.85
C VAL A 475 -4.60 -17.33 -19.55
N MET A 476 -4.76 -18.05 -18.43
CA MET A 476 -4.18 -17.62 -17.17
C MET A 476 -2.64 -17.58 -17.26
N ASN A 477 -2.02 -18.54 -17.97
CA ASN A 477 -0.59 -18.51 -18.25
C ASN A 477 -0.22 -17.32 -19.15
N HIS A 478 -0.98 -17.06 -20.20
CA HIS A 478 -0.73 -15.97 -21.12
C HIS A 478 -0.81 -14.59 -20.43
N LEU A 479 -1.87 -14.35 -19.66
CA LEU A 479 -2.07 -13.11 -18.91
C LEU A 479 -0.98 -12.91 -17.85
N ALA A 480 -0.72 -13.92 -17.00
CA ALA A 480 0.30 -13.79 -15.96
C ALA A 480 1.71 -13.54 -16.52
N ASN A 481 1.99 -13.99 -17.75
CA ASN A 481 3.26 -13.75 -18.44
C ASN A 481 3.31 -12.44 -19.24
N HIS A 482 2.20 -11.71 -19.36
CA HIS A 482 2.16 -10.46 -20.13
C HIS A 482 3.11 -9.39 -19.52
N PRO A 483 3.89 -8.64 -20.32
CA PRO A 483 4.86 -7.66 -19.81
C PRO A 483 4.25 -6.56 -18.92
N ASN A 484 3.04 -6.10 -19.23
CA ASN A 484 2.35 -5.08 -18.42
C ASN A 484 2.05 -5.48 -16.97
N VAL A 485 1.92 -6.77 -16.65
CA VAL A 485 1.42 -7.17 -15.31
C VAL A 485 2.36 -6.73 -14.19
N GLY A 486 3.67 -6.78 -14.42
CA GLY A 486 4.67 -6.36 -13.44
C GLY A 486 4.54 -4.89 -13.03
N PRO A 487 4.67 -3.93 -13.97
CA PRO A 487 4.48 -2.52 -13.65
C PRO A 487 3.05 -2.19 -13.19
N PHE A 488 2.03 -2.81 -13.79
CA PHE A 488 0.62 -2.55 -13.44
C PHE A 488 0.31 -2.94 -11.99
N LEU A 489 0.59 -4.20 -11.61
CA LEU A 489 0.33 -4.70 -10.27
C LEU A 489 1.31 -4.07 -9.26
N GLY A 490 2.58 -3.93 -9.63
CA GLY A 490 3.62 -3.35 -8.79
C GLY A 490 3.26 -1.94 -8.33
N LYS A 491 2.85 -1.06 -9.27
CA LYS A 491 2.41 0.30 -8.95
C LYS A 491 1.23 0.32 -7.97
N GLN A 492 0.20 -0.46 -8.21
CA GLN A 492 -0.98 -0.49 -7.34
C GLN A 492 -0.65 -1.03 -5.94
N LEU A 493 0.17 -2.08 -5.84
CA LEU A 493 0.61 -2.60 -4.54
C LEU A 493 1.44 -1.56 -3.77
N ILE A 494 2.32 -0.80 -4.45
CA ILE A 494 3.03 0.32 -3.82
C ILE A 494 2.03 1.38 -3.30
N GLN A 495 1.02 1.73 -4.10
CA GLN A 495 -0.02 2.69 -3.72
C GLN A 495 -0.81 2.25 -2.47
N HIS A 496 -1.12 0.96 -2.36
CA HIS A 496 -1.83 0.41 -1.20
C HIS A 496 -0.94 0.20 0.02
N LEU A 497 0.38 0.00 -0.13
CA LEU A 497 1.26 -0.33 0.99
C LEU A 497 2.12 0.84 1.49
N VAL A 498 2.61 1.72 0.61
CA VAL A 498 3.68 2.69 0.92
C VAL A 498 3.29 4.13 0.58
N THR A 499 3.13 4.47 -0.69
CA THR A 499 2.99 5.87 -1.15
C THR A 499 2.04 5.99 -2.33
N SER A 500 1.23 7.03 -2.38
CA SER A 500 0.20 7.22 -3.44
C SER A 500 0.80 7.55 -4.81
N ASN A 501 2.00 8.12 -4.81
CA ASN A 501 2.66 8.66 -6.00
C ASN A 501 4.11 8.15 -6.09
N PRO A 502 4.32 6.83 -6.31
CA PRO A 502 5.66 6.27 -6.40
C PRO A 502 6.41 6.80 -7.63
N SER A 503 7.73 6.93 -7.52
CA SER A 503 8.54 7.26 -8.69
C SER A 503 8.52 6.15 -9.75
N PRO A 504 8.75 6.47 -11.03
CA PRO A 504 8.87 5.46 -12.08
C PRO A 504 9.96 4.41 -11.78
N ALA A 505 11.12 4.80 -11.25
CA ALA A 505 12.17 3.84 -10.91
C ALA A 505 11.77 2.89 -9.78
N TYR A 506 10.98 3.35 -8.80
CA TYR A 506 10.45 2.44 -7.78
C TYR A 506 9.53 1.38 -8.39
N VAL A 507 8.63 1.80 -9.30
CA VAL A 507 7.79 0.86 -10.04
C VAL A 507 8.65 -0.09 -10.88
N GLU A 508 9.70 0.39 -11.54
CA GLU A 508 10.61 -0.44 -12.33
C GLU A 508 11.33 -1.50 -11.50
N ARG A 509 11.89 -1.13 -10.35
CA ARG A 509 12.57 -2.09 -9.45
C ARG A 509 11.62 -3.19 -9.00
N VAL A 510 10.39 -2.84 -8.65
CA VAL A 510 9.35 -3.81 -8.26
C VAL A 510 8.89 -4.66 -9.46
N ALA A 511 8.70 -4.05 -10.63
CA ALA A 511 8.33 -4.77 -11.86
C ALA A 511 9.41 -5.77 -12.27
N ARG A 512 10.69 -5.43 -12.10
CA ARG A 512 11.82 -6.32 -12.35
C ARG A 512 11.78 -7.55 -11.43
N VAL A 513 11.44 -7.38 -10.16
CA VAL A 513 11.22 -8.50 -9.20
C VAL A 513 10.00 -9.33 -9.57
N PHE A 514 8.92 -8.69 -10.02
CA PHE A 514 7.75 -9.41 -10.52
C PHE A 514 8.09 -10.22 -11.78
N ASN A 515 8.98 -9.72 -12.65
CA ASN A 515 9.46 -10.43 -13.85
C ASN A 515 10.38 -11.61 -13.51
N ASN A 516 11.23 -11.46 -12.51
CA ASN A 516 12.07 -12.53 -11.98
C ASN A 516 12.42 -12.21 -10.52
N ASP A 517 12.00 -13.07 -9.59
CA ASP A 517 12.21 -12.88 -8.15
C ASP A 517 13.69 -12.79 -7.72
N CYS A 518 14.63 -13.21 -8.57
CA CYS A 518 16.07 -13.07 -8.34
C CYS A 518 16.66 -11.73 -8.79
N ASN A 519 15.90 -10.86 -9.47
CA ASN A 519 16.38 -9.56 -9.92
C ASN A 519 16.12 -8.41 -8.91
N GLY A 520 15.77 -8.76 -7.66
CA GLY A 520 15.54 -7.82 -6.58
C GLY A 520 16.81 -7.44 -5.83
N LEU A 521 16.71 -6.39 -5.01
CA LEU A 521 17.81 -5.93 -4.14
C LEU A 521 18.18 -6.98 -3.06
N TYR A 522 17.25 -7.88 -2.74
CA TYR A 522 17.38 -8.88 -1.68
C TYR A 522 17.00 -10.29 -2.19
N PRO A 523 17.78 -10.89 -3.11
CA PRO A 523 17.38 -12.10 -3.84
C PRO A 523 17.60 -13.41 -3.06
N ALA A 524 17.99 -13.37 -1.78
CA ALA A 524 18.25 -14.57 -1.00
C ALA A 524 17.00 -15.49 -0.94
N GLY A 525 17.15 -16.73 -1.43
CA GLY A 525 16.07 -17.72 -1.47
C GLY A 525 15.10 -17.59 -2.66
N CYS A 526 15.42 -16.75 -3.67
CA CYS A 526 14.64 -16.65 -4.91
C CYS A 526 14.74 -17.93 -5.76
N THR A 527 13.87 -18.06 -6.77
CA THR A 527 13.74 -19.30 -7.57
C THR A 527 13.70 -19.06 -9.09
N ASN A 528 14.01 -17.85 -9.54
CA ASN A 528 13.78 -17.37 -10.90
C ASN A 528 12.30 -17.43 -11.32
N THR A 529 11.39 -17.23 -10.36
CA THR A 529 9.95 -17.34 -10.58
C THR A 529 9.35 -15.98 -10.91
N ARG A 530 8.54 -15.94 -11.97
CA ARG A 530 7.72 -14.79 -12.32
C ARG A 530 6.50 -14.68 -11.38
N GLY A 531 6.22 -13.47 -10.91
CA GLY A 531 5.03 -13.14 -10.15
C GLY A 531 5.02 -13.69 -8.72
N ASN A 532 6.20 -13.90 -8.13
CA ASN A 532 6.31 -14.33 -6.74
C ASN A 532 6.00 -13.16 -5.79
N LEU A 533 4.78 -13.11 -5.24
CA LEU A 533 4.29 -11.97 -4.47
C LEU A 533 5.06 -11.76 -3.15
N LYS A 534 5.65 -12.82 -2.57
CA LYS A 534 6.55 -12.68 -1.41
C LYS A 534 7.70 -11.70 -1.71
N PHE A 535 8.42 -11.92 -2.81
CA PHE A 535 9.56 -11.09 -3.19
C PHE A 535 9.12 -9.70 -3.68
N VAL A 536 7.98 -9.61 -4.35
CA VAL A 536 7.39 -8.33 -4.77
C VAL A 536 7.08 -7.46 -3.54
N VAL A 537 6.39 -8.01 -2.54
CA VAL A 537 6.07 -7.30 -1.28
C VAL A 537 7.34 -6.93 -0.52
N GLN A 538 8.33 -7.82 -0.46
CA GLN A 538 9.63 -7.51 0.14
C GLN A 538 10.33 -6.36 -0.58
N ALA A 539 10.34 -6.38 -1.92
CA ALA A 539 10.94 -5.32 -2.73
C ALA A 539 10.22 -3.98 -2.54
N ILE A 540 8.89 -3.99 -2.40
CA ILE A 540 8.11 -2.80 -2.08
C ILE A 540 8.54 -2.24 -0.72
N LEU A 541 8.46 -3.03 0.35
CA LEU A 541 8.63 -2.51 1.72
C LEU A 541 10.08 -2.16 2.09
N LEU A 542 11.06 -2.75 1.39
CA LEU A 542 12.48 -2.51 1.57
C LEU A 542 13.07 -1.62 0.47
N ASP A 543 12.26 -1.03 -0.40
CA ASP A 543 12.80 -0.15 -1.43
C ASP A 543 13.46 1.09 -0.81
N PRO A 544 14.59 1.58 -1.36
CA PRO A 544 15.21 2.81 -0.90
C PRO A 544 14.26 4.00 -0.87
N GLU A 545 13.34 4.15 -1.83
CA GLU A 545 12.34 5.23 -1.80
C GLU A 545 11.39 5.10 -0.62
N ALA A 546 11.00 3.88 -0.26
CA ALA A 546 10.20 3.63 0.93
C ALA A 546 10.98 3.94 2.23
N ARG A 547 12.31 3.78 2.23
CA ARG A 547 13.18 3.80 3.42
C ARG A 547 14.07 5.05 3.55
N GLY A 548 14.22 5.88 2.52
CA GLY A 548 15.06 7.08 2.49
C GLY A 548 14.36 8.36 2.97
N ASP A 549 15.11 9.41 3.31
CA ASP A 549 14.70 10.59 4.10
C ASP A 549 13.60 11.55 3.55
N VAL A 550 13.03 11.34 2.37
CA VAL A 550 11.95 12.14 1.72
C VAL A 550 10.61 12.05 2.47
N LYS A 551 10.59 11.40 3.62
CA LYS A 551 9.41 11.14 4.45
C LYS A 551 8.93 12.37 5.22
N THR A 552 9.65 13.48 5.11
CA THR A 552 9.18 14.81 5.52
C THR A 552 8.77 15.69 4.34
N ASP A 553 8.94 15.21 3.10
CA ASP A 553 8.50 15.89 1.89
C ASP A 553 6.98 16.04 1.90
N PRO A 554 6.45 17.25 1.66
CA PRO A 554 5.01 17.48 1.61
C PRO A 554 4.29 16.67 0.52
N ASN A 555 5.01 16.20 -0.51
CA ASN A 555 4.45 15.45 -1.64
C ASN A 555 4.59 13.93 -1.51
N TYR A 556 5.21 13.42 -0.44
CA TYR A 556 5.42 11.99 -0.23
C TYR A 556 4.45 11.39 0.78
N GLY A 557 4.15 10.11 0.58
CA GLY A 557 3.28 9.32 1.43
C GLY A 557 1.91 9.07 0.80
N LYS A 558 0.94 8.72 1.62
CA LYS A 558 -0.44 8.50 1.22
C LYS A 558 -1.41 8.90 2.31
N LEU A 559 -2.62 9.26 1.91
CA LEU A 559 -3.71 9.35 2.88
C LEU A 559 -3.91 7.97 3.52
N ARG A 560 -3.98 7.91 4.86
CA ARG A 560 -4.49 6.74 5.58
C ARG A 560 -5.92 6.52 5.13
N GLU A 561 -6.13 5.53 4.27
CA GLU A 561 -7.47 5.07 3.89
C GLU A 561 -8.26 4.71 5.16
N PRO A 562 -9.60 4.82 5.18
CA PRO A 562 -10.39 4.59 6.39
C PRO A 562 -10.05 3.30 7.16
N ALA A 563 -9.82 2.18 6.46
CA ALA A 563 -9.42 0.92 7.06
C ALA A 563 -8.08 1.04 7.83
N GLN A 564 -7.09 1.76 7.27
CA GLN A 564 -5.81 1.98 7.94
C GLN A 564 -5.92 3.03 9.05
N TYR A 565 -6.69 4.10 8.82
CA TYR A 565 -6.91 5.17 9.79
C TYR A 565 -7.51 4.64 11.10
N VAL A 566 -8.61 3.87 10.98
CA VAL A 566 -9.34 3.31 12.12
C VAL A 566 -8.51 2.24 12.83
N ASN A 567 -8.00 1.25 12.09
CA ASN A 567 -7.26 0.14 12.72
C ASN A 567 -5.92 0.60 13.30
N GLY A 568 -5.22 1.52 12.65
CA GLY A 568 -3.96 2.07 13.14
C GLY A 568 -4.13 2.83 14.45
N PHE A 569 -5.18 3.64 14.54
CA PHE A 569 -5.52 4.32 15.79
C PHE A 569 -5.84 3.34 16.91
N LEU A 570 -6.70 2.33 16.65
CA LEU A 570 -7.10 1.35 17.65
C LEU A 570 -5.93 0.48 18.14
N ARG A 571 -5.05 0.06 17.23
CA ARG A 571 -3.83 -0.72 17.56
C ARG A 571 -2.87 0.09 18.42
N ALA A 572 -2.66 1.36 18.10
CA ALA A 572 -1.75 2.22 18.86
C ALA A 572 -2.13 2.36 20.35
N PHE A 573 -3.42 2.26 20.67
CA PHE A 573 -3.96 2.46 22.02
C PHE A 573 -4.52 1.20 22.70
N ASN A 574 -3.98 0.01 22.38
CA ASN A 574 -4.29 -1.26 23.08
C ASN A 574 -5.78 -1.47 23.35
N VAL A 575 -6.56 -1.47 22.28
CA VAL A 575 -8.03 -1.52 22.30
C VAL A 575 -8.61 -2.62 23.22
N LYS A 576 -9.68 -2.28 23.94
CA LYS A 576 -10.42 -3.12 24.90
C LYS A 576 -11.92 -3.12 24.61
N SER A 577 -12.66 -4.05 25.20
CA SER A 577 -14.12 -4.01 25.23
C SER A 577 -14.63 -2.66 25.75
N PHE A 578 -15.88 -2.31 25.47
CA PHE A 578 -16.43 -1.00 25.86
C PHE A 578 -16.19 -0.67 27.34
N ASP A 579 -16.44 -1.64 28.22
CA ASP A 579 -16.26 -1.59 29.67
C ASP A 579 -14.80 -1.71 30.14
N LYS A 580 -13.87 -1.91 29.21
CA LYS A 580 -12.42 -2.08 29.40
C LYS A 580 -12.00 -3.31 30.22
N THR A 581 -12.90 -4.30 30.40
CA THR A 581 -12.61 -5.49 31.22
C THR A 581 -12.00 -6.64 30.42
N THR A 582 -12.23 -6.67 29.10
CA THR A 582 -11.78 -7.76 28.21
C THR A 582 -11.23 -7.21 26.89
N THR A 583 -10.76 -8.09 26.01
CA THR A 583 -10.37 -7.74 24.65
C THR A 583 -11.58 -7.26 23.84
N SER A 584 -11.42 -6.21 23.01
CA SER A 584 -12.49 -5.76 22.11
C SER A 584 -12.80 -6.85 21.08
N ASP A 585 -14.07 -6.98 20.71
CA ASP A 585 -14.53 -7.80 19.60
C ASP A 585 -14.46 -7.08 18.23
N GLY A 586 -13.87 -5.88 18.19
CA GLY A 586 -13.69 -5.08 16.98
C GLY A 586 -14.95 -4.38 16.50
N VAL A 587 -16.03 -4.39 17.28
CA VAL A 587 -17.30 -3.76 16.88
C VAL A 587 -17.22 -2.25 17.08
N LEU A 588 -17.34 -1.52 15.98
CA LEU A 588 -17.20 -0.06 15.88
C LEU A 588 -18.52 0.65 15.53
N GLY A 589 -19.65 -0.05 15.62
CA GLY A 589 -20.96 0.50 15.30
C GLY A 589 -22.08 -0.51 15.52
N ASN A 590 -23.33 -0.07 15.35
CA ASN A 590 -24.51 -0.91 15.61
C ASN A 590 -24.75 -1.95 14.50
N ARG A 591 -24.25 -1.72 13.27
CA ARG A 591 -24.45 -2.58 12.07
C ARG A 591 -23.27 -2.45 11.08
N SER A 592 -22.98 -3.52 10.32
CA SER A 592 -21.78 -3.66 9.48
C SER A 592 -21.60 -2.58 8.38
N THR A 593 -22.67 -1.98 7.86
CA THR A 593 -22.62 -0.88 6.88
C THR A 593 -22.58 0.52 7.51
N THR A 594 -22.62 0.58 8.84
CA THR A 594 -22.60 1.81 9.64
C THR A 594 -21.44 1.83 10.65
N ASP A 595 -20.47 0.93 10.46
CA ASP A 595 -19.21 1.02 11.19
C ASP A 595 -18.40 2.23 10.70
N PHE A 596 -17.36 2.61 11.46
CA PHE A 596 -16.58 3.81 11.15
C PHE A 596 -16.05 3.79 9.71
N THR A 597 -15.50 2.66 9.25
CA THR A 597 -15.00 2.53 7.88
C THR A 597 -16.09 2.73 6.82
N GLY A 598 -17.29 2.19 7.03
CA GLY A 598 -18.44 2.39 6.15
C GLY A 598 -18.93 3.84 6.12
N THR A 599 -18.94 4.53 7.27
CA THR A 599 -19.31 5.96 7.31
C THR A 599 -18.26 6.88 6.68
N LEU A 600 -17.06 6.35 6.43
CA LEU A 600 -15.97 7.03 5.75
C LEU A 600 -15.83 6.61 4.28
N ASP A 601 -16.91 6.07 3.69
CA ASP A 601 -17.01 5.62 2.30
C ASP A 601 -16.08 4.45 1.93
N GLN A 602 -15.65 3.65 2.91
CA GLN A 602 -14.92 2.39 2.70
C GLN A 602 -15.54 1.23 3.52
N PRO A 603 -16.79 0.82 3.26
CA PRO A 603 -17.38 -0.34 3.94
C PRO A 603 -16.61 -1.61 3.56
N ILE A 604 -15.98 -2.25 4.55
CA ILE A 604 -15.08 -3.39 4.34
C ILE A 604 -15.75 -4.49 3.50
N PHE A 605 -15.07 -5.02 2.48
CA PHE A 605 -15.57 -6.02 1.52
C PHE A 605 -16.79 -5.62 0.69
N GLN A 606 -17.16 -4.35 0.68
CA GLN A 606 -18.32 -3.84 -0.05
C GLN A 606 -17.95 -2.64 -0.95
N PRO A 607 -16.93 -2.75 -1.82
CA PRO A 607 -16.62 -1.68 -2.76
C PRO A 607 -17.85 -1.33 -3.62
N PRO A 608 -18.11 -0.04 -3.87
CA PRO A 608 -19.33 0.40 -4.55
C PRO A 608 -19.40 -0.01 -6.02
N THR A 609 -18.26 -0.30 -6.66
CA THR A 609 -18.18 -0.66 -8.08
C THR A 609 -17.05 -1.67 -8.33
N VAL A 610 -16.96 -2.20 -9.55
CA VAL A 610 -15.81 -3.00 -10.02
C VAL A 610 -14.47 -2.26 -9.91
N PHE A 611 -14.48 -0.92 -9.86
CA PHE A 611 -13.29 -0.09 -9.69
C PHE A 611 -12.89 0.13 -8.22
N SER A 612 -13.33 -0.75 -7.31
CA SER A 612 -13.01 -0.67 -5.88
C SER A 612 -13.63 0.56 -5.18
N TYR A 613 -13.05 0.95 -4.04
CA TYR A 613 -13.48 2.12 -3.24
C TYR A 613 -13.04 3.46 -3.84
N TYR A 614 -11.90 3.47 -4.53
CA TYR A 614 -11.31 4.65 -5.15
C TYR A 614 -10.42 4.27 -6.33
N GLN A 615 -10.22 5.20 -7.26
CA GLN A 615 -9.45 4.97 -8.49
C GLN A 615 -7.94 5.07 -8.25
N PRO A 616 -7.11 4.13 -8.75
CA PRO A 616 -5.65 4.19 -8.64
C PRO A 616 -5.00 5.42 -9.32
N GLY A 617 -5.72 6.03 -10.26
CA GLY A 617 -5.28 7.21 -11.02
C GLY A 617 -5.82 8.55 -10.50
N TYR A 618 -6.46 8.61 -9.33
CA TYR A 618 -7.00 9.87 -8.81
C TYR A 618 -5.88 10.89 -8.53
N GLU A 619 -5.93 12.04 -9.20
CA GLU A 619 -5.04 13.18 -8.95
C GLU A 619 -5.63 14.06 -7.84
N VAL A 620 -4.80 14.49 -6.88
CA VAL A 620 -5.24 15.42 -5.84
C VAL A 620 -5.57 16.79 -6.49
N PRO A 621 -6.78 17.34 -6.29
CA PRO A 621 -7.21 18.59 -6.91
C PRO A 621 -6.21 19.74 -6.71
N GLY A 622 -5.92 20.49 -7.78
CA GLY A 622 -4.94 21.59 -7.75
C GLY A 622 -3.48 21.15 -7.83
N THR A 623 -3.22 19.85 -7.96
CA THR A 623 -1.86 19.29 -8.11
C THR A 623 -1.80 18.32 -9.30
N LYS A 624 -0.63 17.70 -9.50
CA LYS A 624 -0.43 16.55 -10.41
C LYS A 624 0.01 15.28 -9.68
N LEU A 625 -0.14 15.27 -8.35
CA LEU A 625 0.21 14.12 -7.52
C LEU A 625 -0.93 13.12 -7.51
N LEU A 626 -0.60 11.85 -7.68
CA LEU A 626 -1.55 10.78 -7.43
C LEU A 626 -1.85 10.71 -5.93
N GLY A 627 -3.13 10.58 -5.59
CA GLY A 627 -3.63 10.42 -4.25
C GLY A 627 -4.90 9.56 -4.23
N PRO A 628 -4.84 8.26 -4.58
CA PRO A 628 -6.02 7.41 -4.77
C PRO A 628 -7.07 7.53 -3.66
N ALA A 629 -6.65 7.38 -2.40
CA ALA A 629 -7.55 7.44 -1.25
C ALA A 629 -8.17 8.83 -0.99
N PHE A 630 -7.62 9.92 -1.55
CA PHE A 630 -8.28 11.23 -1.51
C PHE A 630 -9.58 11.25 -2.31
N GLY A 631 -9.81 10.30 -3.22
CA GLY A 631 -11.07 10.17 -3.95
C GLY A 631 -12.30 9.91 -3.06
N ILE A 632 -12.09 9.45 -1.82
CA ILE A 632 -13.13 9.26 -0.80
C ILE A 632 -12.97 10.19 0.42
N LEU A 633 -12.05 11.16 0.35
CA LEU A 633 -11.89 12.21 1.37
C LEU A 633 -12.67 13.45 0.95
N SER A 634 -13.86 13.61 1.50
CA SER A 634 -14.72 14.78 1.33
C SER A 634 -14.80 15.58 2.63
N THR A 635 -15.34 16.79 2.59
CA THR A 635 -15.63 17.57 3.80
C THR A 635 -16.47 16.78 4.80
N THR A 636 -17.41 15.96 4.32
CA THR A 636 -18.25 15.09 5.15
C THR A 636 -17.43 13.99 5.82
N THR A 637 -16.58 13.27 5.08
CA THR A 637 -15.79 12.17 5.66
C THR A 637 -14.66 12.70 6.56
N THR A 638 -14.09 13.87 6.28
CA THR A 638 -13.16 14.55 7.21
C THR A 638 -13.82 14.88 8.55
N LEU A 639 -15.05 15.43 8.55
CA LEU A 639 -15.79 15.68 9.79
C LEU A 639 -16.14 14.38 10.53
N ARG A 640 -16.50 13.32 9.79
CA ARG A 640 -16.77 12.01 10.38
C ARG A 640 -15.54 11.39 11.04
N ARG A 641 -14.35 11.49 10.44
CA ARG A 641 -13.09 11.07 11.10
C ARG A 641 -12.94 11.73 12.46
N ALA A 642 -13.15 13.04 12.54
CA ALA A 642 -13.08 13.77 13.80
C ALA A 642 -14.14 13.29 14.82
N ASN A 643 -15.36 12.97 14.37
CA ASN A 643 -16.42 12.44 15.23
C ASN A 643 -16.13 11.00 15.71
N ASP A 644 -15.54 10.16 14.87
CA ASP A 644 -15.16 8.79 15.22
C ASP A 644 -14.06 8.79 16.27
N ILE A 645 -13.03 9.62 16.09
CA ILE A 645 -11.98 9.82 17.11
C ILE A 645 -12.57 10.42 18.39
N ASN A 646 -13.50 11.38 18.29
CA ASN A 646 -14.18 11.94 19.46
C ASN A 646 -14.89 10.83 20.25
N THR A 647 -15.64 9.97 19.54
CA THR A 647 -16.34 8.82 20.13
C THR A 647 -15.35 7.91 20.84
N LEU A 648 -14.27 7.49 20.18
CA LEU A 648 -13.28 6.58 20.79
C LEU A 648 -12.59 7.18 22.03
N VAL A 649 -12.26 8.46 21.98
CA VAL A 649 -11.48 9.13 23.04
C VAL A 649 -12.34 9.47 24.25
N TYR A 650 -13.58 9.94 24.04
CA TYR A 650 -14.40 10.52 25.12
C TYR A 650 -15.47 9.58 25.65
N THR A 651 -15.99 8.65 24.83
CA THR A 651 -17.10 7.77 25.25
C THR A 651 -16.79 6.28 25.12
N GLY A 652 -16.11 5.87 24.05
CA GLY A 652 -16.09 4.49 23.57
C GLY A 652 -17.35 4.14 22.75
N VAL A 653 -17.28 3.04 22.01
CA VAL A 653 -18.39 2.46 21.26
C VAL A 653 -19.09 1.44 22.14
N SER A 654 -20.20 1.83 22.75
CA SER A 654 -21.06 0.90 23.49
C SER A 654 -21.95 0.11 22.55
N THR A 655 -22.24 -1.13 22.91
CA THR A 655 -23.34 -1.88 22.30
C THR A 655 -24.31 -2.29 23.42
N ASN A 656 -25.62 -2.08 23.18
CA ASN A 656 -26.65 -2.02 24.23
C ASN A 656 -27.04 -3.39 24.82
N SER A 657 -26.09 -4.18 25.31
CA SER A 657 -26.41 -5.44 25.99
C SER A 657 -25.24 -6.31 26.41
N THR A 658 -25.23 -6.65 27.69
CA THR A 658 -24.62 -7.88 28.18
C THR A 658 -25.27 -9.10 27.52
N PRO A 659 -24.50 -10.13 27.11
CA PRO A 659 -25.06 -11.41 26.68
C PRO A 659 -26.06 -11.96 27.70
N THR A 660 -27.23 -12.41 27.24
CA THR A 660 -28.22 -13.11 28.08
C THR A 660 -28.45 -14.52 27.54
N ALA A 661 -29.05 -15.41 28.33
CA ALA A 661 -29.37 -16.76 27.86
C ALA A 661 -30.26 -16.76 26.58
N GLY A 662 -31.16 -15.77 26.45
CA GLY A 662 -32.01 -15.55 25.26
C GLY A 662 -31.38 -14.67 24.17
N SER A 663 -30.14 -14.23 24.33
CA SER A 663 -29.37 -13.47 23.35
C SER A 663 -27.87 -13.61 23.64
N PRO A 664 -27.31 -14.82 23.43
CA PRO A 664 -25.96 -15.16 23.89
C PRO A 664 -24.86 -14.49 23.07
N ASP A 665 -25.14 -14.06 21.84
CA ASP A 665 -24.14 -13.47 20.94
C ASP A 665 -24.42 -11.99 20.66
N ARG A 666 -23.91 -11.16 21.56
CA ARG A 666 -24.01 -9.71 21.44
C ARG A 666 -22.62 -9.07 21.50
N PRO A 667 -22.37 -8.05 20.66
CA PRO A 667 -21.13 -7.32 20.71
C PRO A 667 -20.81 -6.80 22.12
N ARG A 668 -19.53 -6.66 22.43
CA ARG A 668 -19.01 -6.03 23.65
C ARG A 668 -18.64 -4.57 23.41
N GLY A 669 -18.53 -4.15 22.15
CA GLY A 669 -18.13 -2.81 21.77
C GLY A 669 -16.64 -2.55 22.00
N THR A 670 -16.22 -1.31 21.78
CA THR A 670 -14.81 -0.97 21.61
C THR A 670 -14.45 0.33 22.34
N SER A 671 -13.39 0.29 23.14
CA SER A 671 -12.81 1.45 23.83
C SER A 671 -11.28 1.42 23.74
N ILE A 672 -10.65 2.59 23.75
CA ILE A 672 -9.18 2.71 23.82
C ILE A 672 -8.68 2.76 25.27
N ASP A 673 -7.43 2.31 25.47
CA ASP A 673 -6.70 2.44 26.73
C ASP A 673 -5.58 3.47 26.59
N ILE A 674 -5.74 4.59 27.28
CA ILE A 674 -4.79 5.72 27.30
C ILE A 674 -4.19 5.93 28.70
N SER A 675 -4.30 4.94 29.59
CA SER A 675 -3.83 5.03 30.99
C SER A 675 -2.34 5.39 31.09
N ASN A 676 -1.53 4.93 30.14
CA ASN A 676 -0.12 5.31 30.00
C ASN A 676 0.06 6.82 29.77
N LEU A 677 -0.78 7.44 28.94
CA LEU A 677 -0.74 8.89 28.69
C LEU A 677 -1.31 9.69 29.87
N GLU A 678 -2.33 9.16 30.55
CA GLU A 678 -2.88 9.76 31.78
C GLU A 678 -1.82 9.86 32.88
N ALA A 679 -0.94 8.86 32.99
CA ALA A 679 0.20 8.88 33.91
C ALA A 679 1.24 9.97 33.57
N LEU A 680 1.44 10.28 32.28
CA LEU A 680 2.36 11.32 31.82
C LEU A 680 1.76 12.74 31.88
N ALA A 681 0.43 12.86 31.91
CA ALA A 681 -0.29 14.14 31.74
C ALA A 681 -0.10 15.18 32.85
N GLY A 682 0.65 14.85 33.91
CA GLY A 682 1.18 15.84 34.84
C GLY A 682 2.05 16.89 34.14
N ASN A 683 2.80 16.47 33.12
CA ASN A 683 3.61 17.32 32.25
C ASN A 683 3.15 17.17 30.79
N PRO A 684 2.50 18.20 30.20
CA PRO A 684 2.03 18.14 28.82
C PRO A 684 3.08 17.79 27.76
N VAL A 685 4.35 18.15 28.00
CA VAL A 685 5.45 17.85 27.07
C VAL A 685 5.66 16.34 26.94
N ASP A 686 5.53 15.59 28.03
CA ASP A 686 5.77 14.14 28.04
C ASP A 686 4.67 13.38 27.27
N VAL A 687 3.42 13.83 27.36
CA VAL A 687 2.31 13.28 26.56
C VAL A 687 2.53 13.57 25.08
N VAL A 688 2.91 14.79 24.72
CA VAL A 688 3.15 15.16 23.33
C VAL A 688 4.34 14.40 22.75
N ASN A 689 5.42 14.19 23.52
CA ASN A 689 6.54 13.34 23.11
C ASN A 689 6.12 11.89 22.87
N ALA A 690 5.28 11.32 23.74
CA ALA A 690 4.78 9.96 23.57
C ALA A 690 3.90 9.83 22.32
N LEU A 691 3.02 10.81 22.06
CA LEU A 691 2.18 10.84 20.86
C LEU A 691 3.00 11.05 19.58
N ASP A 692 4.00 11.93 19.61
CA ASP A 692 4.90 12.18 18.49
C ASP A 692 5.65 10.90 18.09
N ALA A 693 6.21 10.19 19.06
CA ALA A 693 6.89 8.92 18.82
C ALA A 693 5.93 7.84 18.27
N LEU A 694 4.71 7.74 18.82
CA LEU A 694 3.78 6.65 18.49
C LEU A 694 2.98 6.87 17.20
N LEU A 695 2.51 8.09 16.94
CA LEU A 695 1.59 8.41 15.85
C LEU A 695 2.24 9.20 14.70
N PHE A 696 3.36 9.88 14.96
CA PHE A 696 4.01 10.78 14.00
C PHE A 696 5.48 10.47 13.77
N HIS A 697 5.96 9.30 14.23
CA HIS A 697 7.32 8.83 14.00
C HIS A 697 8.39 9.91 14.33
N GLY A 698 8.16 10.73 15.35
CA GLY A 698 9.07 11.80 15.78
C GLY A 698 9.11 13.03 14.87
N THR A 699 8.12 13.22 13.99
CA THR A 699 8.07 14.33 13.02
C THR A 699 6.90 15.29 13.23
N MET A 700 6.23 15.25 14.39
CA MET A 700 5.14 16.17 14.70
C MET A 700 5.63 17.62 14.59
N HIS A 701 4.95 18.41 13.73
CA HIS A 701 5.37 19.77 13.45
C HIS A 701 5.43 20.64 14.72
N PRO A 702 6.46 21.48 14.92
CA PRO A 702 6.63 22.29 16.14
C PRO A 702 5.41 23.14 16.50
N GLN A 703 4.71 23.71 15.50
CA GLN A 703 3.49 24.48 15.71
C GLN A 703 2.34 23.62 16.27
N MET A 704 2.21 22.38 15.81
CA MET A 704 1.20 21.45 16.32
C MET A 704 1.53 21.04 17.75
N ARG A 705 2.80 20.72 18.03
CA ARG A 705 3.30 20.44 19.38
C ARG A 705 2.94 21.57 20.34
N ALA A 706 3.24 22.82 19.98
CA ALA A 706 2.93 24.00 20.78
C ALA A 706 1.41 24.20 20.99
N SER A 707 0.61 23.93 19.96
CA SER A 707 -0.85 24.05 20.02
C SER A 707 -1.47 23.03 20.99
N ILE A 708 -1.02 21.76 20.94
CA ILE A 708 -1.49 20.71 21.85
C ILE A 708 -1.08 21.03 23.30
N ILE A 709 0.17 21.43 23.53
CA ILE A 709 0.66 21.81 24.87
C ILE A 709 -0.17 22.96 25.45
N THR A 710 -0.44 23.99 24.64
CA THR A 710 -1.29 25.13 25.02
C THR A 710 -2.69 24.67 25.43
N ALA A 711 -3.32 23.81 24.62
CA ALA A 711 -4.66 23.28 24.91
C ALA A 711 -4.69 22.45 26.21
N MET A 712 -3.67 21.63 26.47
CA MET A 712 -3.55 20.86 27.71
C MET A 712 -3.35 21.76 28.94
N ASN A 713 -2.54 22.81 28.81
CA ASN A 713 -2.29 23.76 29.90
C ASN A 713 -3.54 24.58 30.28
N ALA A 714 -4.44 24.82 29.33
CA ALA A 714 -5.71 25.49 29.59
C ALA A 714 -6.67 24.66 30.47
N ILE A 715 -6.45 23.34 30.60
CA ILE A 715 -7.25 22.46 31.46
C ILE A 715 -6.78 22.60 32.91
N ASN A 716 -7.58 23.32 33.70
CA ASN A 716 -7.33 23.61 35.12
C ASN A 716 -8.39 22.98 36.03
N ASP A 717 -8.37 21.65 36.15
CA ASP A 717 -9.20 20.91 37.10
C ASP A 717 -8.45 20.74 38.42
N ALA A 718 -9.12 21.03 39.55
CA ALA A 718 -8.53 20.93 40.88
C ALA A 718 -8.17 19.48 41.26
N ASN A 719 -8.93 18.50 40.74
CA ASN A 719 -8.63 17.09 40.94
C ASN A 719 -7.55 16.65 39.94
N VAL A 720 -6.35 16.33 40.43
CA VAL A 720 -5.19 15.97 39.60
C VAL A 720 -5.47 14.79 38.67
N THR A 721 -6.16 13.76 39.15
CA THR A 721 -6.53 12.59 38.34
C THR A 721 -7.45 12.99 37.18
N THR A 722 -8.50 13.75 37.48
CA THR A 722 -9.47 14.23 36.48
C THR A 722 -8.80 15.19 35.49
N ARG A 723 -7.92 16.07 35.97
CA ARG A 723 -7.11 16.97 35.15
C ARG A 723 -6.26 16.19 34.15
N ASN A 724 -5.52 15.19 34.64
CA ASN A 724 -4.63 14.39 33.83
C ASN A 724 -5.39 13.56 32.78
N GLN A 725 -6.55 13.00 33.16
CA GLN A 725 -7.47 12.31 32.23
C GLN A 725 -7.96 13.25 31.11
N LYS A 726 -8.45 14.44 31.47
CA LYS A 726 -8.90 15.45 30.48
C LYS A 726 -7.77 15.90 29.56
N ARG A 727 -6.57 16.09 30.10
CA ARG A 727 -5.36 16.46 29.34
C ARG A 727 -4.95 15.39 28.35
N ALA A 728 -4.85 14.14 28.78
CA ALA A 728 -4.49 13.02 27.91
C ALA A 728 -5.51 12.86 26.77
N ARG A 729 -6.81 12.88 27.07
CA ARG A 729 -7.89 12.82 26.05
C ARG A 729 -7.79 13.95 25.04
N THR A 730 -7.59 15.18 25.52
CA THR A 730 -7.46 16.36 24.65
C THR A 730 -6.25 16.24 23.72
N ALA A 731 -5.11 15.75 24.23
CA ALA A 731 -3.93 15.54 23.42
C ALA A 731 -4.14 14.48 22.34
N VAL A 732 -4.73 13.32 22.70
CA VAL A 732 -5.03 12.23 21.74
C VAL A 732 -6.00 12.71 20.67
N TYR A 733 -7.07 13.42 21.06
CA TYR A 733 -8.06 13.95 20.13
C TYR A 733 -7.42 14.93 19.13
N LEU A 734 -6.69 15.93 19.61
CA LEU A 734 -6.04 16.93 18.73
C LEU A 734 -4.96 16.30 17.83
N ALA A 735 -4.25 15.29 18.34
CA ALA A 735 -3.28 14.54 17.54
C ALA A 735 -3.96 13.77 16.40
N ALA A 736 -4.91 12.90 16.73
CA ALA A 736 -5.53 11.98 15.76
C ALA A 736 -6.55 12.64 14.81
N THR A 737 -6.97 13.88 15.07
CA THR A 737 -7.79 14.69 14.16
C THR A 737 -7.00 15.69 13.33
N SER A 738 -5.67 15.71 13.48
CA SER A 738 -4.81 16.60 12.69
C SER A 738 -4.62 16.08 11.26
N SER A 739 -4.43 17.01 10.31
CA SER A 739 -4.06 16.67 8.94
C SER A 739 -2.72 15.93 8.84
N GLN A 740 -1.81 16.11 9.81
CA GLN A 740 -0.57 15.34 9.87
C GLN A 740 -0.83 13.86 10.14
N TYR A 741 -1.82 13.52 10.98
CA TYR A 741 -2.19 12.14 11.25
C TYR A 741 -3.03 11.52 10.12
N ASP A 742 -3.62 12.31 9.23
CA ASP A 742 -4.27 11.76 8.04
C ASP A 742 -3.25 11.19 7.05
N ILE A 743 -2.00 11.65 7.05
CA ILE A 743 -0.98 11.24 6.06
C ILE A 743 -0.01 10.21 6.64
N GLN A 744 -0.04 9.01 6.09
CA GLN A 744 0.98 7.98 6.29
C GLN A 744 2.19 8.32 5.43
N ARG A 745 3.36 8.45 6.04
CA ARG A 745 4.61 8.80 5.34
C ARG A 745 5.55 7.63 5.23
#